data_AF-A0A2J7PYA4-F1
#
_entry.id   AF-A0A2J7PYA4-F1
#
_cell.length_a   1.000
_cell.length_b   1.000
_cell.length_c   1.000
_cell.angle_alpha   90.00
_cell.angle_beta   90.00
_cell.angle_gamma   90.00
#
_symmetry.space_group_name_H-M   'P 1'
#
loop_
_entity.id
_entity.type
_entity.pdbx_description
1 polymer ?
#
loop_
_entity_poly.entity_id
_entity_poly.type
_entity_poly.pdbx_seq_one_letter_code
_entity_poly.pdbx_strand_id
1 'polypeptide(L)'
;MERSYSSHRVFKMLNRRTSLLHTFICVTATALLVAGCSSYIYAQDASRKAETQPTSQSEVSSADMSANSSVSVLQNGTHTGTDEPKNETQTGTDASQAATSGTEAATSGTEAATNGTQAGTNGTKAATSGTQTATSGTQASTNGTQTGKNGTQASTNETQTGTNGTQASTNGTQATTNGTQTETNSTESDKTNQTAGGGAHEPQPPSSSEPPPLLSIFFVNDLQYDIFPIHPENGSFCTTDQEGQNCVGGLPSLKSYMNDACINNTRCLWLNAGNTLGGDFFRTLKFETALHAMQLLNFSATAVGPNVLKYGGEAGRSYIDALNETVVVSNIEPSPPHKSITFPVGSCNVSVIGYLENSELDADIHGVSVKNYTQSIIGEIERIHKEQNASNLITVVIGSSSINKSRALASIDGVDFVFFSGANLSEGAEPNNKDKQNNSQYVFWETVDKKSANKTATAYVASLRVNHSSSVAGRFIIGQMQLPIANSCRVANASFKAFDYVNSTADKRALDLIKLELRILQKQNESLTKNNKNLTAERDLCCHSECSLGNLITDAMVAALQGDGTWSKNGTRIGMYPAKYLKPNSTIPEGNLTELDIYGLIENDAYIYSVLLTGQQLKDTLEISINSINNSNSTDFLHVSGFLQIEYRQEPKNSSKIAAIKTVSAASASMLLSKINVSDATAFYNVSVPLTLLKMDSYKKLVGALNASFHLVTTVEAVTSYINSTVILPLPAVGGRLVLLESSPVLPPLVPCKDHTATIVIVTLIVAALVVGLVYGIWRWRSIRSHLLPGYINF
;
A
#
# COMPACT_ATOMS: atom_id res chain seq x y z
N MET A 1 -64.98 -14.29 -16.80
CA MET A 1 -65.87 -13.39 -17.58
C MET A 1 -66.55 -12.47 -16.58
N GLU A 2 -65.90 -11.36 -16.28
CA GLU A 2 -66.15 -10.04 -16.90
C GLU A 2 -67.34 -9.32 -16.29
N ARG A 3 -67.06 -8.49 -15.27
CA ARG A 3 -67.68 -7.17 -15.00
C ARG A 3 -67.25 -6.66 -13.63
N SER A 4 -66.03 -6.14 -13.53
CA SER A 4 -65.67 -5.16 -12.49
C SER A 4 -64.33 -4.45 -12.78
N TYR A 5 -64.12 -3.96 -14.02
CA TYR A 5 -62.84 -3.30 -14.39
C TYR A 5 -62.97 -2.03 -15.25
N SER A 6 -64.17 -1.43 -15.40
CA SER A 6 -64.37 -0.28 -16.31
C SER A 6 -64.44 1.10 -15.62
N SER A 7 -64.84 1.21 -14.34
CA SER A 7 -65.06 2.54 -13.72
C SER A 7 -63.81 3.27 -13.21
N HIS A 8 -62.65 2.60 -13.09
CA HIS A 8 -61.44 3.20 -12.52
C HIS A 8 -60.50 3.87 -13.55
N ARG A 9 -60.69 3.62 -14.86
CA ARG A 9 -59.91 4.25 -15.93
C ARG A 9 -60.44 5.63 -16.36
N VAL A 10 -61.74 5.88 -16.22
CA VAL A 10 -62.37 7.14 -16.63
C VAL A 10 -62.04 8.29 -15.65
N PHE A 11 -61.93 8.00 -14.35
CA PHE A 11 -61.56 9.00 -13.33
C PHE A 11 -60.07 9.42 -13.40
N LYS A 12 -59.18 8.51 -13.82
CA LYS A 12 -57.74 8.79 -14.02
C LYS A 12 -57.44 9.62 -15.28
N MET A 13 -58.31 9.61 -16.30
CA MET A 13 -58.13 10.42 -17.50
C MET A 13 -58.60 11.88 -17.34
N LEU A 14 -59.63 12.14 -16.53
CA LEU A 14 -60.06 13.52 -16.25
C LEU A 14 -59.06 14.30 -15.38
N ASN A 15 -58.42 13.64 -14.41
CA ASN A 15 -57.45 14.31 -13.52
C ASN A 15 -56.09 14.61 -14.20
N ARG A 16 -55.78 13.89 -15.30
CA ARG A 16 -54.57 14.14 -16.11
C ARG A 16 -54.70 15.37 -17.01
N ARG A 17 -55.91 15.71 -17.47
CA ARG A 17 -56.14 16.88 -18.35
C ARG A 17 -56.20 18.21 -17.59
N THR A 18 -56.65 18.22 -16.33
CA THR A 18 -56.62 19.39 -15.45
C THR A 18 -55.21 19.71 -14.93
N SER A 19 -54.39 18.68 -14.68
CA SER A 19 -52.98 18.84 -14.29
C SER A 19 -52.11 19.41 -15.42
N LEU A 20 -52.26 18.94 -16.66
CA LEU A 20 -51.51 19.46 -17.83
C LEU A 20 -51.81 20.93 -18.13
N LEU A 21 -53.05 21.39 -17.90
CA LEU A 21 -53.43 22.79 -18.09
C LEU A 21 -52.82 23.71 -17.01
N HIS A 22 -52.74 23.23 -15.76
CA HIS A 22 -52.05 23.94 -14.67
C HIS A 22 -50.54 24.03 -14.91
N THR A 23 -49.92 22.96 -15.40
CA THR A 23 -48.48 22.95 -15.73
C THR A 23 -48.17 23.91 -16.88
N PHE A 24 -49.02 23.99 -17.90
CA PHE A 24 -48.83 24.90 -19.04
C PHE A 24 -48.95 26.39 -18.65
N ILE A 25 -49.86 26.71 -17.72
CA ILE A 25 -50.05 28.07 -17.17
C ILE A 25 -48.87 28.47 -16.26
N CYS A 26 -48.37 27.56 -15.43
CA CYS A 26 -47.18 27.81 -14.60
C CYS A 26 -45.90 27.99 -15.43
N VAL A 27 -45.69 27.19 -16.47
CA VAL A 27 -44.49 27.28 -17.32
C VAL A 27 -44.48 28.58 -18.13
N THR A 28 -45.64 29.04 -18.61
CA THR A 28 -45.75 30.30 -19.36
C THR A 28 -45.61 31.54 -18.45
N ALA A 29 -46.12 31.50 -17.22
CA ALA A 29 -45.92 32.57 -16.24
C ALA A 29 -44.45 32.68 -15.78
N THR A 30 -43.75 31.55 -15.65
CA THR A 30 -42.33 31.52 -15.23
C THR A 30 -41.42 32.00 -16.36
N ALA A 31 -41.72 31.66 -17.62
CA ALA A 31 -40.96 32.15 -18.79
C ALA A 31 -41.06 33.67 -18.99
N LEU A 32 -42.21 34.28 -18.66
CA LEU A 32 -42.40 35.74 -18.72
C LEU A 32 -41.66 36.48 -17.58
N LEU A 33 -41.51 35.86 -16.40
CA LEU A 33 -40.69 36.40 -15.30
C LEU A 33 -39.19 36.31 -15.59
N VAL A 34 -38.73 35.22 -16.21
CA VAL A 34 -37.32 35.04 -16.59
C VAL A 34 -36.91 36.00 -17.72
N ALA A 35 -37.80 36.28 -18.68
CA ALA A 35 -37.53 37.25 -19.74
C ALA A 35 -37.40 38.70 -19.24
N GLY A 36 -38.10 39.07 -18.16
CA GLY A 36 -37.99 40.39 -17.53
C GLY A 36 -36.71 40.60 -16.71
N CYS A 37 -36.15 39.56 -16.10
CA CYS A 37 -34.91 39.64 -15.33
C CYS A 37 -33.65 39.70 -16.21
N SER A 38 -33.66 39.04 -17.37
CA SER A 38 -32.51 39.05 -18.31
C SER A 38 -32.19 40.43 -18.88
N SER A 39 -33.18 41.33 -18.98
CA SER A 39 -32.97 42.72 -19.43
C SER A 39 -32.34 43.63 -18.37
N TYR A 40 -32.34 43.22 -17.10
CA TYR A 40 -31.77 44.00 -15.99
C TYR A 40 -30.30 43.64 -15.72
N ILE A 41 -29.91 42.38 -15.98
CA ILE A 41 -28.54 41.89 -15.78
C ILE A 41 -27.59 42.44 -16.87
N TYR A 42 -28.07 42.63 -18.09
CA TYR A 42 -27.26 43.17 -19.19
C TYR A 42 -26.89 44.66 -19.03
N ALA A 43 -27.59 45.40 -18.17
CA ALA A 43 -27.33 46.83 -17.92
C ALA A 43 -26.25 47.08 -16.84
N GLN A 44 -25.96 46.12 -15.96
CA GLN A 44 -24.90 46.29 -14.93
C GLN A 44 -23.49 45.92 -15.43
N ASP A 45 -23.39 45.05 -16.44
CA ASP A 45 -22.10 44.59 -16.97
C ASP A 45 -21.37 45.68 -17.80
N ALA A 46 -22.12 46.68 -18.29
CA ALA A 46 -21.58 47.83 -19.01
C ALA A 46 -20.96 48.92 -18.10
N SER A 47 -21.30 48.95 -16.79
CA SER A 47 -20.76 49.93 -15.84
C SER A 47 -19.53 49.45 -15.05
N ARG A 48 -19.19 48.15 -15.07
CA ARG A 48 -17.98 47.62 -14.39
C ARG A 48 -16.70 47.64 -15.21
N LYS A 49 -16.77 47.91 -16.52
CA LYS A 49 -15.60 47.92 -17.42
C LYS A 49 -14.92 49.28 -17.59
N ALA A 50 -15.29 50.29 -16.81
CA ALA A 50 -14.78 51.65 -16.93
C ALA A 50 -14.11 52.16 -15.65
N GLU A 51 -13.27 51.36 -14.99
CA GLU A 51 -12.37 51.91 -13.94
C GLU A 51 -11.22 50.95 -13.60
N THR A 52 -10.19 50.91 -14.44
CA THR A 52 -8.85 50.40 -14.05
C THR A 52 -7.77 50.98 -14.96
N GLN A 53 -6.97 51.93 -14.46
CA GLN A 53 -5.49 51.94 -14.52
C GLN A 53 -4.86 53.18 -13.82
N PRO A 54 -3.55 53.18 -13.47
CA PRO A 54 -3.10 53.39 -12.08
C PRO A 54 -2.07 54.55 -11.91
N THR A 55 -1.75 54.90 -10.66
CA THR A 55 -0.57 55.73 -10.33
C THR A 55 0.10 55.39 -8.98
N SER A 56 1.35 54.92 -9.09
CA SER A 56 2.59 55.30 -8.38
C SER A 56 2.74 55.36 -6.82
N GLN A 57 3.75 54.59 -6.38
CA GLN A 57 4.94 54.90 -5.55
C GLN A 57 4.93 55.04 -4.00
N SER A 58 6.03 54.49 -3.45
CA SER A 58 6.76 54.76 -2.19
C SER A 58 6.15 54.18 -0.89
N GLU A 59 6.88 53.79 0.17
CA GLU A 59 8.29 53.47 0.49
C GLU A 59 8.26 52.87 1.92
N VAL A 60 9.19 51.95 2.22
CA VAL A 60 9.93 51.71 3.49
C VAL A 60 9.21 51.80 4.85
N SER A 61 9.21 50.72 5.64
CA SER A 61 10.03 50.61 6.88
C SER A 61 9.74 49.34 7.70
N SER A 62 10.85 48.88 8.28
CA SER A 62 11.10 47.78 9.21
C SER A 62 10.51 47.95 10.61
N ALA A 63 10.23 46.83 11.30
CA ALA A 63 10.65 46.62 12.68
C ALA A 63 10.46 45.15 13.12
N ASP A 64 11.56 44.55 13.59
CA ASP A 64 11.63 43.34 14.40
C ASP A 64 10.87 43.47 15.73
N MET A 65 10.46 42.34 16.31
CA MET A 65 10.82 42.01 17.70
C MET A 65 10.55 40.54 18.04
N SER A 66 11.62 39.88 18.46
CA SER A 66 11.67 38.55 19.08
C SER A 66 11.02 38.52 20.46
N ALA A 67 10.43 37.37 20.83
CA ALA A 67 10.37 36.94 22.23
C ALA A 67 10.45 35.41 22.30
N ASN A 68 11.57 34.93 22.84
CA ASN A 68 11.80 33.57 23.31
C ASN A 68 11.09 33.38 24.66
N SER A 69 10.43 32.24 24.87
CA SER A 69 10.35 31.63 26.21
C SER A 69 10.21 30.12 26.10
N SER A 70 11.19 29.43 26.66
CA SER A 70 11.29 28.02 26.97
C SER A 70 10.49 27.66 28.25
N VAL A 71 10.16 26.38 28.46
CA VAL A 71 10.31 25.60 29.73
C VAL A 71 9.59 24.23 29.69
N SER A 72 10.43 23.17 29.82
CA SER A 72 10.35 21.80 30.40
C SER A 72 9.06 20.97 30.60
N VAL A 73 9.11 19.77 29.99
CA VAL A 73 9.09 18.37 30.51
C VAL A 73 8.64 18.07 31.96
N LEU A 74 7.76 17.07 32.11
CA LEU A 74 7.66 16.16 33.28
C LEU A 74 7.21 14.72 32.85
N GLN A 75 7.86 13.70 33.42
CA GLN A 75 7.64 12.25 33.28
C GLN A 75 6.93 11.62 34.51
N ASN A 76 6.16 10.54 34.31
CA ASN A 76 5.97 9.32 35.16
C ASN A 76 4.73 8.54 34.63
N GLY A 77 4.53 7.22 34.70
CA GLY A 77 5.19 6.07 35.37
C GLY A 77 4.46 4.75 35.01
N THR A 78 5.01 3.62 35.48
CA THR A 78 4.89 2.18 35.13
C THR A 78 3.66 1.36 35.59
N HIS A 79 3.40 0.19 34.97
CA HIS A 79 2.88 -1.05 35.64
C HIS A 79 3.14 -2.37 34.86
N THR A 80 3.38 -3.47 35.59
CA THR A 80 3.83 -4.83 35.18
C THR A 80 2.80 -5.94 35.49
N GLY A 81 2.92 -7.12 34.85
CA GLY A 81 2.27 -8.40 35.24
C GLY A 81 2.76 -9.63 34.45
N THR A 82 3.01 -10.76 35.13
CA THR A 82 3.67 -12.02 34.68
C THR A 82 2.87 -13.26 35.11
N ASP A 83 2.88 -14.37 34.35
CA ASP A 83 2.39 -15.72 34.76
C ASP A 83 3.32 -16.87 34.27
N GLU A 84 3.42 -17.98 35.05
CA GLU A 84 4.35 -19.14 34.95
C GLU A 84 3.59 -20.51 34.83
N PRO A 85 4.11 -21.63 34.23
CA PRO A 85 3.34 -22.87 33.93
C PRO A 85 3.60 -24.14 34.80
N LYS A 86 2.67 -25.14 34.78
CA LYS A 86 2.57 -26.40 35.61
C LYS A 86 2.94 -27.72 34.86
N ASN A 87 3.18 -28.84 35.59
CA ASN A 87 3.73 -30.17 35.16
C ASN A 87 2.82 -31.37 35.61
N GLU A 88 2.29 -32.25 34.72
CA GLU A 88 1.42 -33.44 35.01
C GLU A 88 1.50 -34.61 33.97
N THR A 89 1.07 -35.85 34.31
CA THR A 89 1.07 -37.10 33.47
C THR A 89 -0.33 -37.45 32.93
N GLN A 90 -0.49 -37.80 31.64
CA GLN A 90 -1.79 -38.12 30.99
C GLN A 90 -1.77 -39.37 30.07
N THR A 91 -2.91 -40.06 29.95
CA THR A 91 -3.13 -41.21 29.01
C THR A 91 -4.45 -41.02 28.26
N GLY A 92 -4.50 -41.27 26.95
CA GLY A 92 -5.69 -41.08 26.11
C GLY A 92 -5.66 -41.91 24.82
N THR A 93 -6.84 -42.29 24.30
CA THR A 93 -6.98 -43.25 23.19
C THR A 93 -7.18 -42.64 21.80
N ASP A 94 -7.36 -41.32 21.67
CA ASP A 94 -7.29 -40.56 20.41
C ASP A 94 -7.31 -39.05 20.74
N ALA A 95 -6.16 -38.36 20.69
CA ALA A 95 -6.07 -36.91 20.94
C ALA A 95 -4.83 -36.26 20.31
N SER A 96 -4.91 -34.95 20.03
CA SER A 96 -3.76 -34.07 19.76
C SER A 96 -3.36 -33.41 21.08
N GLN A 97 -2.18 -33.70 21.61
CA GLN A 97 -1.73 -33.21 22.92
C GLN A 97 -0.31 -32.61 22.87
N ALA A 98 -0.07 -31.61 23.72
CA ALA A 98 1.22 -30.97 23.91
C ALA A 98 1.54 -30.87 25.42
N ALA A 99 2.68 -31.43 25.84
CA ALA A 99 3.12 -31.40 27.23
C ALA A 99 4.57 -30.89 27.40
N THR A 100 4.81 -30.17 28.50
CA THR A 100 6.08 -29.50 28.82
C THR A 100 7.02 -30.34 29.69
N SER A 101 6.54 -31.43 30.31
CA SER A 101 7.34 -32.46 31.00
C SER A 101 6.43 -33.64 31.40
N GLY A 102 6.89 -34.89 31.25
CA GLY A 102 6.12 -36.08 31.67
C GLY A 102 6.31 -37.35 30.81
N THR A 103 5.57 -38.41 31.15
CA THR A 103 5.48 -39.65 30.36
C THR A 103 4.10 -39.73 29.71
N GLU A 104 4.05 -39.89 28.38
CA GLU A 104 2.79 -40.01 27.63
C GLU A 104 2.75 -41.32 26.83
N ALA A 105 1.59 -41.98 26.86
CA ALA A 105 1.31 -43.17 26.07
C ALA A 105 -0.04 -43.03 25.36
N ALA A 106 -0.03 -43.03 24.03
CA ALA A 106 -1.25 -43.08 23.20
C ALA A 106 -1.14 -44.13 22.09
N THR A 107 -2.31 -44.60 21.65
CA THR A 107 -2.45 -45.72 20.71
C THR A 107 -2.65 -45.26 19.26
N SER A 108 -2.94 -43.96 19.04
CA SER A 108 -3.06 -43.28 17.74
C SER A 108 -3.17 -41.75 17.92
N GLY A 109 -2.49 -40.94 17.09
CA GLY A 109 -2.56 -39.46 17.15
C GLY A 109 -1.29 -38.66 16.78
N THR A 110 -1.35 -37.34 16.97
CA THR A 110 -0.20 -36.41 16.86
C THR A 110 0.20 -35.95 18.27
N GLU A 111 1.44 -36.21 18.66
CA GLU A 111 1.95 -35.88 20.00
C GLU A 111 3.19 -34.97 19.90
N ALA A 112 3.27 -33.97 20.79
CA ALA A 112 4.44 -33.10 20.93
C ALA A 112 4.87 -32.95 22.40
N ALA A 113 6.12 -33.28 22.73
CA ALA A 113 6.63 -33.14 24.10
C ALA A 113 7.98 -32.40 24.16
N THR A 114 8.14 -31.60 25.22
CA THR A 114 9.42 -31.00 25.61
C THR A 114 9.88 -31.69 26.91
N ASN A 115 11.09 -32.27 26.94
CA ASN A 115 11.65 -32.96 28.12
C ASN A 115 10.78 -34.11 28.69
N GLY A 116 10.51 -35.15 27.89
CA GLY A 116 9.64 -36.28 28.30
C GLY A 116 9.91 -37.62 27.58
N THR A 117 9.20 -38.68 28.00
CA THR A 117 9.23 -40.01 27.36
C THR A 117 7.91 -40.29 26.67
N GLN A 118 7.93 -40.63 25.37
CA GLN A 118 6.73 -40.95 24.60
C GLN A 118 6.77 -42.38 24.04
N ALA A 119 5.71 -43.15 24.28
CA ALA A 119 5.51 -44.50 23.74
C ALA A 119 4.20 -44.57 22.94
N GLY A 120 4.19 -45.18 21.76
CA GLY A 120 2.94 -45.36 21.01
C GLY A 120 3.03 -46.28 19.80
N THR A 121 1.87 -46.65 19.30
CA THR A 121 1.65 -47.45 18.09
C THR A 121 0.91 -46.55 17.09
N ASN A 122 1.34 -46.42 15.82
CA ASN A 122 0.61 -45.69 14.78
C ASN A 122 0.31 -44.18 15.01
N GLY A 123 1.28 -43.28 14.72
CA GLY A 123 1.07 -41.83 14.80
C GLY A 123 2.25 -40.95 14.37
N THR A 124 2.11 -39.62 14.50
CA THR A 124 3.17 -38.61 14.26
C THR A 124 3.66 -38.07 15.60
N LYS A 125 4.95 -38.24 15.92
CA LYS A 125 5.53 -37.79 17.20
C LYS A 125 6.65 -36.77 16.99
N ALA A 126 6.62 -35.68 17.74
CA ALA A 126 7.67 -34.66 17.77
C ALA A 126 8.20 -34.48 19.21
N ALA A 127 9.51 -34.55 19.43
CA ALA A 127 10.08 -34.28 20.76
C ALA A 127 11.32 -33.39 20.72
N THR A 128 11.47 -32.60 21.78
CA THR A 128 12.67 -31.82 22.07
C THR A 128 13.24 -32.32 23.39
N SER A 129 14.45 -32.89 23.37
CA SER A 129 15.18 -33.40 24.54
C SER A 129 14.47 -34.54 25.30
N GLY A 130 14.14 -35.65 24.62
CA GLY A 130 13.40 -36.78 25.21
C GLY A 130 13.67 -38.16 24.58
N THR A 131 12.99 -39.21 25.07
CA THR A 131 13.08 -40.58 24.53
C THR A 131 11.78 -40.96 23.83
N GLN A 132 11.86 -41.40 22.56
CA GLN A 132 10.70 -41.81 21.77
C GLN A 132 10.78 -43.29 21.36
N THR A 133 9.71 -44.04 21.62
CA THR A 133 9.54 -45.42 21.11
C THR A 133 8.26 -45.51 20.29
N ALA A 134 8.35 -45.95 19.02
CA ALA A 134 7.16 -46.16 18.19
C ALA A 134 7.20 -47.45 17.36
N THR A 135 6.01 -48.05 17.18
CA THR A 135 5.80 -49.12 16.19
C THR A 135 4.88 -48.58 15.10
N SER A 136 5.42 -48.47 13.88
CA SER A 136 4.77 -47.94 12.67
C SER A 136 4.27 -46.49 12.73
N GLY A 137 5.09 -45.51 12.37
CA GLY A 137 4.71 -44.08 12.36
C GLY A 137 5.80 -43.12 11.88
N THR A 138 5.56 -41.80 11.99
CA THR A 138 6.53 -40.74 11.66
C THR A 138 7.08 -40.12 12.94
N GLN A 139 8.40 -40.10 13.11
CA GLN A 139 9.06 -39.52 14.28
C GLN A 139 10.02 -38.39 13.88
N ALA A 140 9.94 -37.26 14.58
CA ALA A 140 10.89 -36.15 14.49
C ALA A 140 11.41 -35.81 15.90
N SER A 141 12.73 -35.70 16.07
CA SER A 141 13.30 -35.35 17.39
C SER A 141 14.57 -34.50 17.29
N THR A 142 14.78 -33.67 18.31
CA THR A 142 16.00 -32.86 18.49
C THR A 142 16.58 -33.09 19.89
N ASN A 143 17.88 -33.43 19.98
CA ASN A 143 18.62 -33.67 21.24
C ASN A 143 18.10 -34.82 22.16
N GLY A 144 17.65 -35.94 21.59
CA GLY A 144 17.07 -37.10 22.29
C GLY A 144 17.54 -38.48 21.80
N THR A 145 16.75 -39.53 22.08
CA THR A 145 16.99 -40.92 21.63
C THR A 145 15.73 -41.51 21.00
N GLN A 146 15.88 -42.11 19.81
CA GLN A 146 14.75 -42.72 19.09
C GLN A 146 14.95 -44.22 18.84
N THR A 147 13.89 -44.99 19.08
CA THR A 147 13.77 -46.40 18.69
C THR A 147 12.48 -46.63 17.92
N GLY A 148 12.56 -47.23 16.73
CA GLY A 148 11.37 -47.48 15.91
C GLY A 148 11.43 -48.71 15.02
N LYS A 149 10.25 -49.24 14.69
CA LYS A 149 10.06 -50.34 13.74
C LYS A 149 9.02 -49.93 12.68
N ASN A 150 9.28 -50.20 11.39
CA ASN A 150 8.31 -50.00 10.30
C ASN A 150 7.79 -48.56 10.10
N GLY A 151 8.65 -47.53 10.04
CA GLY A 151 8.24 -46.12 9.94
C GLY A 151 9.29 -45.14 9.37
N THR A 152 9.00 -43.83 9.39
CA THR A 152 9.90 -42.74 8.93
C THR A 152 10.45 -41.96 10.12
N GLN A 153 11.77 -41.78 10.18
CA GLN A 153 12.44 -41.09 11.30
C GLN A 153 13.34 -39.95 10.80
N ALA A 154 13.26 -38.78 11.44
CA ALA A 154 14.12 -37.63 11.20
C ALA A 154 14.70 -37.12 12.54
N SER A 155 16.03 -36.92 12.63
CA SER A 155 16.65 -36.42 13.87
C SER A 155 17.80 -35.43 13.64
N THR A 156 18.02 -34.57 14.64
CA THR A 156 19.17 -33.66 14.73
C THR A 156 19.87 -33.81 16.08
N ASN A 157 21.17 -34.11 16.10
CA ASN A 157 21.99 -34.34 17.31
C ASN A 157 21.56 -35.53 18.20
N GLU A 158 21.31 -36.72 17.62
CA GLU A 158 20.72 -37.85 18.36
C GLU A 158 21.36 -39.22 18.08
N THR A 159 20.99 -40.23 18.90
CA THR A 159 21.22 -41.66 18.62
C THR A 159 19.93 -42.34 18.16
N GLN A 160 19.94 -42.98 16.99
CA GLN A 160 18.76 -43.66 16.43
C GLN A 160 18.99 -45.16 16.20
N THR A 161 17.97 -45.96 16.50
CA THR A 161 17.92 -47.41 16.24
C THR A 161 16.65 -47.78 15.49
N GLY A 162 16.76 -48.41 14.32
CA GLY A 162 15.62 -48.70 13.45
C GLY A 162 15.67 -50.04 12.73
N THR A 163 14.50 -50.64 12.51
CA THR A 163 14.34 -51.86 11.70
C THR A 163 13.24 -51.64 10.66
N ASN A 164 13.50 -51.93 9.37
CA ASN A 164 12.52 -51.84 8.27
C ASN A 164 11.88 -50.44 8.09
N GLY A 165 12.65 -49.36 7.84
CA GLY A 165 12.11 -47.99 7.69
C GLY A 165 13.04 -47.01 6.95
N THR A 166 12.61 -45.74 6.83
CA THR A 166 13.38 -44.64 6.21
C THR A 166 13.92 -43.69 7.28
N GLN A 167 15.23 -43.42 7.28
CA GLN A 167 15.88 -42.56 8.28
C GLN A 167 16.66 -41.39 7.67
N ALA A 168 16.54 -40.21 8.27
CA ALA A 168 17.34 -39.02 7.96
C ALA A 168 17.96 -38.44 9.25
N SER A 169 19.28 -38.16 9.24
CA SER A 169 19.99 -37.60 10.39
C SER A 169 20.97 -36.49 10.02
N THR A 170 21.04 -35.48 10.89
CA THR A 170 22.06 -34.42 10.88
C THR A 170 22.81 -34.43 12.23
N ASN A 171 24.13 -34.62 12.21
CA ASN A 171 25.02 -34.66 13.39
C ASN A 171 24.65 -35.75 14.45
N GLY A 172 24.42 -37.02 14.06
CA GLY A 172 24.00 -38.09 14.99
C GLY A 172 24.67 -39.46 14.78
N THR A 173 24.27 -40.48 15.55
CA THR A 173 24.74 -41.87 15.40
C THR A 173 23.56 -42.79 15.09
N GLN A 174 23.62 -43.57 14.01
CA GLN A 174 22.54 -44.49 13.60
C GLN A 174 22.98 -45.97 13.61
N ALA A 175 22.04 -46.85 13.94
CA ALA A 175 22.14 -48.29 13.65
C ALA A 175 20.84 -48.78 12.99
N THR A 176 20.94 -49.30 11.76
CA THR A 176 19.81 -49.81 10.98
C THR A 176 19.95 -51.28 10.62
N THR A 177 18.80 -51.95 10.45
CA THR A 177 18.75 -53.28 9.83
C THR A 177 17.59 -53.28 8.83
N ASN A 178 17.90 -53.51 7.55
CA ASN A 178 16.96 -53.52 6.41
C ASN A 178 16.18 -52.19 6.20
N GLY A 179 16.84 -51.05 5.94
CA GLY A 179 16.18 -49.74 5.70
C GLY A 179 16.92 -48.81 4.73
N THR A 180 16.36 -47.62 4.44
CA THR A 180 16.92 -46.61 3.51
C THR A 180 17.41 -45.36 4.27
N GLN A 181 18.60 -44.82 3.94
CA GLN A 181 19.27 -43.74 4.71
C GLN A 181 19.64 -42.49 3.88
N THR A 182 19.71 -41.33 4.55
CA THR A 182 20.22 -40.05 4.01
C THR A 182 20.97 -39.28 5.12
N GLU A 183 22.23 -38.88 4.89
CA GLU A 183 23.11 -38.33 5.94
C GLU A 183 23.80 -36.99 5.61
N THR A 184 24.03 -36.17 6.65
CA THR A 184 24.94 -35.02 6.66
C THR A 184 25.75 -35.02 7.97
N ASN A 185 27.10 -35.09 7.89
CA ASN A 185 28.05 -35.09 9.02
C ASN A 185 27.82 -36.16 10.13
N SER A 186 27.86 -37.46 9.82
CA SER A 186 27.68 -38.56 10.80
C SER A 186 28.77 -39.66 10.71
N THR A 187 28.87 -40.55 11.72
CA THR A 187 29.86 -41.66 11.80
C THR A 187 29.17 -43.03 11.78
N GLU A 188 29.63 -43.93 10.90
CA GLU A 188 29.08 -45.28 10.69
C GLU A 188 29.79 -46.35 11.53
N SER A 189 29.06 -47.34 12.05
CA SER A 189 29.66 -48.59 12.58
C SER A 189 29.11 -49.78 11.79
N ASP A 190 29.82 -50.15 10.73
CA ASP A 190 29.39 -51.28 9.89
C ASP A 190 30.08 -52.58 10.36
N LYS A 191 29.29 -53.60 10.69
CA LYS A 191 29.76 -54.94 11.06
C LYS A 191 29.41 -55.92 9.94
N THR A 192 30.23 -56.00 8.89
CA THR A 192 30.42 -57.24 8.14
C THR A 192 31.79 -57.32 7.46
N ASN A 193 32.59 -58.30 7.87
CA ASN A 193 33.84 -58.72 7.20
C ASN A 193 33.55 -59.29 5.80
N GLN A 194 34.35 -58.92 4.80
CA GLN A 194 34.94 -59.89 3.86
C GLN A 194 36.19 -59.36 3.15
N THR A 195 37.21 -60.20 3.16
CA THR A 195 38.61 -60.06 2.73
C THR A 195 38.87 -60.20 1.22
N ALA A 196 40.04 -59.68 0.81
CA ALA A 196 40.89 -59.95 -0.39
C ALA A 196 40.80 -58.89 -1.51
N GLY A 197 41.88 -58.39 -2.13
CA GLY A 197 43.30 -58.75 -2.15
C GLY A 197 44.13 -57.61 -2.78
N GLY A 198 45.44 -57.61 -2.53
CA GLY A 198 46.34 -56.47 -2.66
C GLY A 198 46.88 -56.12 -4.05
N GLY A 199 47.46 -54.92 -4.12
CA GLY A 199 48.31 -54.40 -5.19
C GLY A 199 48.94 -53.09 -4.74
N ALA A 200 50.19 -53.13 -4.28
CA ALA A 200 50.94 -51.97 -3.81
C ALA A 200 51.28 -51.02 -4.99
N HIS A 201 50.81 -49.78 -4.91
CA HIS A 201 51.38 -48.68 -5.67
C HIS A 201 51.76 -47.56 -4.69
N GLU A 202 53.02 -47.19 -4.74
CA GLU A 202 53.67 -46.16 -3.94
C GLU A 202 52.99 -44.80 -4.19
N PRO A 203 52.51 -44.07 -3.16
CA PRO A 203 51.89 -42.77 -3.40
C PRO A 203 52.98 -41.73 -3.65
N GLN A 204 53.07 -41.28 -4.91
CA GLN A 204 53.65 -39.98 -5.23
C GLN A 204 52.91 -38.87 -4.46
N PRO A 205 53.60 -37.80 -4.03
CA PRO A 205 52.95 -36.70 -3.30
C PRO A 205 51.90 -36.03 -4.21
N PRO A 206 50.70 -35.69 -3.70
CA PRO A 206 49.71 -35.00 -4.51
C PRO A 206 50.22 -33.59 -4.82
N SER A 207 50.59 -33.37 -6.08
CA SER A 207 50.53 -32.04 -6.68
C SER A 207 49.07 -31.73 -6.97
N SER A 208 48.39 -31.05 -6.04
CA SER A 208 47.05 -30.53 -6.30
C SER A 208 46.97 -29.08 -5.83
N SER A 209 47.34 -28.16 -6.72
CA SER A 209 46.83 -26.80 -6.69
C SER A 209 45.35 -26.84 -7.06
N GLU A 210 44.50 -27.25 -6.11
CA GLU A 210 43.07 -26.99 -6.24
C GLU A 210 42.91 -25.46 -6.28
N PRO A 211 42.22 -24.89 -7.28
CA PRO A 211 42.02 -23.44 -7.36
C PRO A 211 41.34 -22.96 -6.08
N PRO A 212 41.72 -21.78 -5.55
CA PRO A 212 41.17 -21.30 -4.28
C PRO A 212 39.64 -21.23 -4.37
N PRO A 213 38.93 -21.57 -3.28
CA PRO A 213 37.47 -21.56 -3.27
C PRO A 213 36.94 -20.18 -3.69
N LEU A 214 35.97 -20.19 -4.60
CA LEU A 214 35.37 -18.96 -5.15
C LEU A 214 34.11 -18.60 -4.36
N LEU A 215 34.01 -17.33 -3.96
CA LEU A 215 32.76 -16.71 -3.54
C LEU A 215 32.14 -15.98 -4.72
N SER A 216 30.87 -16.28 -4.98
CA SER A 216 30.03 -15.53 -5.90
C SER A 216 28.97 -14.79 -5.12
N ILE A 217 29.00 -13.46 -5.16
CA ILE A 217 27.91 -12.62 -4.67
C ILE A 217 27.08 -12.23 -5.87
N PHE A 218 25.92 -12.88 -6.01
CA PHE A 218 24.91 -12.49 -6.97
C PHE A 218 24.02 -11.41 -6.39
N PHE A 219 23.61 -10.45 -7.21
CA PHE A 219 22.64 -9.46 -6.79
C PHE A 219 21.69 -9.06 -7.90
N VAL A 220 20.50 -8.65 -7.47
CA VAL A 220 19.48 -7.98 -8.29
C VAL A 220 19.04 -6.69 -7.60
N ASN A 221 18.46 -5.78 -8.36
CA ASN A 221 17.85 -4.56 -7.85
C ASN A 221 16.69 -4.12 -8.75
N ASP A 222 15.86 -3.21 -8.24
CA ASP A 222 14.79 -2.57 -9.03
C ASP A 222 13.78 -3.57 -9.64
N LEU A 223 13.48 -4.69 -8.98
CA LEU A 223 12.60 -5.76 -9.52
C LEU A 223 11.15 -5.36 -9.86
N GLN A 224 10.71 -4.16 -9.46
CA GLN A 224 9.35 -3.59 -9.54
C GLN A 224 8.40 -4.22 -10.58
N TYR A 225 8.66 -3.97 -11.88
CA TYR A 225 7.82 -4.42 -13.00
C TYR A 225 8.22 -5.79 -13.55
N ASP A 226 9.33 -6.33 -13.05
CA ASP A 226 10.07 -7.43 -13.66
C ASP A 226 9.85 -8.74 -12.90
N ILE A 227 8.93 -8.73 -11.93
CA ILE A 227 8.36 -9.95 -11.35
C ILE A 227 7.42 -10.65 -12.35
N PHE A 228 6.83 -9.92 -13.32
CA PHE A 228 5.93 -10.48 -14.31
C PHE A 228 6.69 -10.88 -15.60
N PRO A 229 6.49 -12.09 -16.12
CA PRO A 229 6.93 -12.45 -17.47
C PRO A 229 6.24 -11.59 -18.53
N ILE A 230 6.96 -11.31 -19.60
CA ILE A 230 6.47 -10.50 -20.72
C ILE A 230 6.53 -11.24 -22.04
N HIS A 231 5.75 -10.76 -22.99
CA HIS A 231 5.89 -11.07 -24.40
C HIS A 231 7.11 -10.35 -24.99
N PRO A 232 8.05 -11.07 -25.63
CA PRO A 232 9.27 -10.47 -26.15
C PRO A 232 9.04 -9.50 -27.32
N GLU A 233 7.91 -9.64 -28.03
CA GLU A 233 7.61 -8.84 -29.23
C GLU A 233 7.06 -7.45 -28.92
N ASN A 234 6.23 -7.32 -27.89
CA ASN A 234 5.50 -6.08 -27.58
C ASN A 234 5.70 -5.60 -26.13
N GLY A 235 6.37 -6.38 -25.28
CA GLY A 235 6.63 -6.07 -23.89
C GLY A 235 5.41 -6.12 -22.97
N SER A 236 4.25 -6.59 -23.44
CA SER A 236 3.06 -6.73 -22.61
C SER A 236 3.20 -7.92 -21.67
N PHE A 237 2.59 -7.83 -20.49
CA PHE A 237 2.55 -8.96 -19.56
C PHE A 237 1.83 -10.16 -20.18
N CYS A 238 2.30 -11.35 -19.84
CA CYS A 238 1.61 -12.56 -20.24
C CYS A 238 0.27 -12.68 -19.50
N THR A 239 -0.78 -13.04 -20.23
CA THR A 239 -2.12 -13.26 -19.66
C THR A 239 -2.30 -14.75 -19.34
N THR A 240 -3.09 -15.06 -18.32
CA THR A 240 -2.93 -16.24 -17.46
C THR A 240 -3.14 -17.63 -18.07
N ASP A 241 -3.58 -17.78 -19.31
CA ASP A 241 -4.17 -19.06 -19.75
C ASP A 241 -3.82 -19.49 -21.18
N GLN A 242 -2.80 -18.91 -21.83
CA GLN A 242 -2.41 -19.36 -23.17
C GLN A 242 -1.21 -20.31 -23.13
N GLU A 243 -1.48 -21.61 -23.06
CA GLU A 243 -0.51 -22.64 -23.42
C GLU A 243 0.07 -22.33 -24.81
N GLY A 244 1.40 -22.20 -24.91
CA GLY A 244 2.10 -21.92 -26.16
C GLY A 244 2.48 -20.45 -26.40
N GLN A 245 2.19 -19.52 -25.48
CA GLN A 245 2.79 -18.17 -25.54
C GLN A 245 4.26 -18.20 -25.14
N ASN A 246 5.12 -17.60 -25.98
CA ASN A 246 6.57 -17.48 -25.75
C ASN A 246 6.85 -16.36 -24.73
N CYS A 247 6.54 -16.61 -23.45
CA CYS A 247 6.79 -15.68 -22.35
C CYS A 247 8.23 -15.80 -21.86
N VAL A 248 8.85 -14.66 -21.53
CA VAL A 248 10.25 -14.62 -21.10
C VAL A 248 10.42 -13.82 -19.81
N GLY A 249 11.48 -14.13 -19.07
CA GLY A 249 11.86 -13.41 -17.85
C GLY A 249 10.86 -13.59 -16.69
N GLY A 250 10.76 -12.57 -15.85
CA GLY A 250 9.89 -12.60 -14.68
C GLY A 250 10.45 -13.39 -13.49
N LEU A 251 9.68 -13.40 -12.40
CA LEU A 251 9.93 -14.18 -11.20
C LEU A 251 10.19 -15.68 -11.47
N PRO A 252 9.46 -16.36 -12.39
CA PRO A 252 9.69 -17.78 -12.66
C PRO A 252 11.07 -18.08 -13.24
N SER A 253 11.52 -17.24 -14.17
CA SER A 253 12.83 -17.38 -14.81
C SER A 253 13.96 -17.03 -13.84
N LEU A 254 13.78 -15.98 -13.03
CA LEU A 254 14.73 -15.61 -11.98
C LEU A 254 14.89 -16.74 -10.96
N LYS A 255 13.79 -17.32 -10.47
CA LYS A 255 13.83 -18.41 -9.51
C LYS A 255 14.54 -19.65 -10.07
N SER A 256 14.26 -20.02 -11.33
CA SER A 256 14.96 -21.13 -11.96
C SER A 256 16.46 -20.85 -12.08
N TYR A 257 16.83 -19.66 -12.56
CA TYR A 257 18.24 -19.28 -12.65
C TYR A 257 18.95 -19.37 -11.31
N MET A 258 18.32 -18.89 -10.23
CA MET A 258 18.87 -18.97 -8.87
C MET A 258 19.11 -20.41 -8.40
N ASN A 259 18.24 -21.35 -8.79
CA ASN A 259 18.40 -22.76 -8.44
C ASN A 259 19.55 -23.41 -9.22
N ASP A 260 19.81 -22.98 -10.46
CA ASP A 260 20.78 -23.61 -11.36
C ASP A 260 22.18 -23.01 -11.28
N ALA A 261 22.30 -21.72 -10.94
CA ALA A 261 23.56 -20.97 -11.04
C ALA A 261 24.64 -21.38 -10.03
N CYS A 262 24.28 -22.05 -8.94
CA CYS A 262 25.20 -22.43 -7.86
C CYS A 262 25.59 -23.91 -7.95
N ILE A 263 26.67 -24.17 -8.69
CA ILE A 263 27.23 -25.52 -8.91
C ILE A 263 28.33 -25.81 -7.86
N ASN A 264 28.57 -27.10 -7.58
CA ASN A 264 29.60 -27.60 -6.65
C ASN A 264 30.94 -26.84 -6.76
N ASN A 265 31.58 -26.58 -5.60
CA ASN A 265 32.79 -25.77 -5.37
C ASN A 265 32.65 -24.22 -5.39
N THR A 266 31.45 -23.67 -5.62
CA THR A 266 31.20 -22.22 -5.50
C THR A 266 30.35 -21.92 -4.25
N ARG A 267 30.82 -21.01 -3.39
CA ARG A 267 29.97 -20.46 -2.32
C ARG A 267 29.18 -19.28 -2.89
N CYS A 268 27.86 -19.38 -2.88
CA CYS A 268 26.98 -18.35 -3.40
C CYS A 268 26.32 -17.55 -2.27
N LEU A 269 26.23 -16.24 -2.45
CA LEU A 269 25.33 -15.36 -1.71
C LEU A 269 24.42 -14.65 -2.71
N TRP A 270 23.12 -14.64 -2.44
CA TRP A 270 22.13 -13.96 -3.27
C TRP A 270 21.61 -12.74 -2.54
N LEU A 271 21.80 -11.55 -3.11
CA LEU A 271 21.41 -10.29 -2.50
C LEU A 271 20.33 -9.60 -3.32
N ASN A 272 19.37 -9.00 -2.65
CA ASN A 272 18.49 -8.02 -3.27
C ASN A 272 18.89 -6.62 -2.77
N ALA A 273 19.42 -5.78 -3.65
CA ALA A 273 19.88 -4.43 -3.29
C ALA A 273 18.75 -3.39 -3.23
N GLY A 274 17.50 -3.82 -3.32
CA GLY A 274 16.34 -3.01 -2.95
C GLY A 274 15.54 -2.46 -4.12
N ASN A 275 14.55 -1.63 -3.78
CA ASN A 275 13.54 -1.09 -4.68
C ASN A 275 12.74 -2.15 -5.45
N THR A 276 12.44 -3.28 -4.80
CA THR A 276 11.47 -4.28 -5.29
C THR A 276 10.06 -3.70 -5.37
N LEU A 277 9.71 -2.84 -4.42
CA LEU A 277 8.42 -2.15 -4.38
C LEU A 277 8.53 -0.86 -5.18
N GLY A 278 7.74 -0.71 -6.24
CA GLY A 278 7.69 0.53 -7.00
C GLY A 278 6.81 0.45 -8.23
N GLY A 279 6.61 1.61 -8.85
CA GLY A 279 5.81 1.74 -10.05
C GLY A 279 4.29 1.74 -9.84
N ASP A 280 3.55 1.79 -10.95
CA ASP A 280 2.09 1.79 -10.96
C ASP A 280 1.50 0.44 -10.50
N PHE A 281 2.24 -0.67 -10.65
CA PHE A 281 1.77 -1.99 -10.19
C PHE A 281 1.79 -2.17 -8.69
N PHE A 282 2.77 -1.58 -7.99
CA PHE A 282 2.74 -1.51 -6.53
C PHE A 282 1.48 -0.80 -6.02
N ARG A 283 0.91 0.11 -6.84
CA ARG A 283 -0.35 0.77 -6.52
C ARG A 283 -1.53 -0.18 -6.46
N THR A 284 -1.53 -1.17 -7.35
CA THR A 284 -2.67 -2.05 -7.62
C THR A 284 -2.57 -3.39 -6.88
N LEU A 285 -1.35 -3.93 -6.76
CA LEU A 285 -1.03 -5.22 -6.14
C LEU A 285 -0.51 -5.11 -4.70
N LYS A 286 -0.14 -3.90 -4.29
CA LYS A 286 0.28 -3.58 -2.93
C LYS A 286 1.49 -4.41 -2.47
N PHE A 287 1.61 -4.60 -1.17
CA PHE A 287 2.74 -5.28 -0.53
C PHE A 287 2.67 -6.81 -0.62
N GLU A 288 1.48 -7.40 -0.78
CA GLU A 288 1.28 -8.85 -0.65
C GLU A 288 1.95 -9.63 -1.79
N THR A 289 1.71 -9.23 -3.04
CA THR A 289 2.34 -9.86 -4.21
C THR A 289 3.86 -9.80 -4.13
N ALA A 290 4.40 -8.63 -3.76
CA ALA A 290 5.83 -8.43 -3.62
C ALA A 290 6.41 -9.26 -2.46
N LEU A 291 5.69 -9.36 -1.35
CA LEU A 291 6.09 -10.18 -0.21
C LEU A 291 6.17 -11.67 -0.60
N HIS A 292 5.13 -12.21 -1.23
CA HIS A 292 5.12 -13.60 -1.69
C HIS A 292 6.21 -13.87 -2.74
N ALA A 293 6.42 -12.93 -3.67
CA ALA A 293 7.49 -13.03 -4.65
C ALA A 293 8.87 -13.09 -3.97
N MET A 294 9.11 -12.21 -2.99
CA MET A 294 10.36 -12.15 -2.24
C MET A 294 10.59 -13.39 -1.37
N GLN A 295 9.56 -13.91 -0.73
CA GLN A 295 9.64 -15.14 0.09
C GLN A 295 9.91 -16.40 -0.75
N LEU A 296 9.53 -16.41 -2.03
CA LEU A 296 9.88 -17.51 -2.95
C LEU A 296 11.34 -17.49 -3.40
N LEU A 297 11.97 -16.31 -3.42
CA LEU A 297 13.36 -16.15 -3.85
C LEU A 297 14.31 -16.42 -2.69
N ASN A 298 15.34 -17.22 -2.95
CA ASN A 298 16.30 -17.66 -1.92
C ASN A 298 17.37 -16.58 -1.66
N PHE A 299 16.96 -15.36 -1.32
CA PHE A 299 17.91 -14.31 -0.96
C PHE A 299 18.53 -14.58 0.39
N SER A 300 19.85 -14.39 0.48
CA SER A 300 20.59 -14.35 1.73
C SER A 300 20.28 -13.06 2.49
N ALA A 301 20.23 -11.92 1.80
CA ALA A 301 19.83 -10.65 2.40
C ALA A 301 19.12 -9.74 1.39
N THR A 302 18.17 -8.96 1.90
CA THR A 302 17.27 -8.10 1.14
C THR A 302 17.27 -6.70 1.76
N ALA A 303 17.66 -5.70 0.97
CA ALA A 303 17.37 -4.31 1.29
C ALA A 303 15.96 -3.93 0.83
N VAL A 304 15.36 -2.94 1.50
CA VAL A 304 14.10 -2.32 1.07
C VAL A 304 14.38 -0.94 0.47
N GLY A 305 13.55 -0.54 -0.50
CA GLY A 305 13.64 0.79 -1.12
C GLY A 305 12.70 1.82 -0.48
N PRO A 306 12.84 3.11 -0.81
CA PRO A 306 12.06 4.22 -0.22
C PRO A 306 10.55 4.04 -0.32
N ASN A 307 10.08 3.37 -1.37
CA ASN A 307 8.66 3.10 -1.59
C ASN A 307 8.01 2.24 -0.50
N VAL A 308 8.80 1.54 0.33
CA VAL A 308 8.27 0.75 1.45
C VAL A 308 7.49 1.61 2.44
N LEU A 309 7.85 2.90 2.60
CA LEU A 309 7.17 3.84 3.50
C LEU A 309 6.16 4.75 2.78
N LYS A 310 5.92 4.55 1.48
CA LYS A 310 4.97 5.35 0.67
C LYS A 310 3.58 5.36 1.30
N TYR A 311 3.15 4.19 1.78
CA TYR A 311 1.84 3.94 2.37
C TYR A 311 1.77 4.13 3.89
N GLY A 312 2.86 4.57 4.53
CA GLY A 312 2.90 4.79 5.99
C GLY A 312 3.89 3.88 6.68
N GLY A 313 4.31 4.27 7.89
CA GLY A 313 5.27 3.53 8.70
C GLY A 313 4.72 2.19 9.13
N GLU A 314 3.46 2.11 9.59
CA GLU A 314 2.87 0.85 10.04
C GLU A 314 2.73 -0.18 8.91
N ALA A 315 2.31 0.26 7.72
CA ALA A 315 2.20 -0.59 6.53
C ALA A 315 3.58 -1.06 6.04
N GLY A 316 4.53 -0.13 5.94
CA GLY A 316 5.90 -0.47 5.57
C GLY A 316 6.58 -1.37 6.58
N ARG A 317 6.30 -1.16 7.87
CA ARG A 317 6.80 -2.00 8.95
C ARG A 317 6.24 -3.42 8.87
N SER A 318 4.94 -3.55 8.63
CA SER A 318 4.29 -4.85 8.45
C SER A 318 4.95 -5.65 7.31
N TYR A 319 5.30 -4.97 6.21
CA TYR A 319 6.04 -5.60 5.11
C TYR A 319 7.47 -6.01 5.51
N ILE A 320 8.20 -5.13 6.19
CA ILE A 320 9.57 -5.42 6.66
C ILE A 320 9.56 -6.62 7.62
N ASP A 321 8.66 -6.62 8.61
CA ASP A 321 8.55 -7.71 9.58
C ASP A 321 8.16 -9.04 8.91
N ALA A 322 7.33 -9.00 7.85
CA ALA A 322 6.93 -10.21 7.12
C ALA A 322 8.03 -10.82 6.24
N LEU A 323 9.05 -10.04 5.83
CA LEU A 323 10.25 -10.57 5.18
C LEU A 323 11.19 -11.27 6.18
N ASN A 324 11.06 -10.93 7.47
CA ASN A 324 11.69 -11.49 8.67
C ASN A 324 13.19 -11.79 8.54
N GLU A 325 13.54 -13.00 8.09
CA GLU A 325 14.90 -13.57 8.17
C GLU A 325 15.90 -12.96 7.18
N THR A 326 15.42 -12.35 6.10
CA THR A 326 16.32 -11.86 5.03
C THR A 326 16.45 -10.36 5.00
N VAL A 327 15.54 -9.62 5.64
CA VAL A 327 15.52 -8.16 5.52
C VAL A 327 16.63 -7.53 6.35
N VAL A 328 17.35 -6.57 5.77
CA VAL A 328 18.34 -5.77 6.48
C VAL A 328 18.03 -4.29 6.33
N VAL A 329 17.89 -3.57 7.45
CA VAL A 329 17.76 -2.10 7.47
C VAL A 329 18.36 -1.54 8.76
N SER A 330 19.42 -0.75 8.66
CA SER A 330 20.16 -0.24 9.82
C SER A 330 19.59 1.06 10.42
N ASN A 331 18.84 1.83 9.63
CA ASN A 331 18.55 3.25 9.91
C ASN A 331 17.06 3.56 10.09
N ILE A 332 16.23 2.61 10.51
CA ILE A 332 14.83 2.86 10.87
C ILE A 332 14.58 2.53 12.34
N GLU A 333 13.63 3.24 12.94
CA GLU A 333 13.14 2.98 14.29
C GLU A 333 11.61 2.83 14.32
N PRO A 334 11.05 1.89 15.09
CA PRO A 334 11.74 0.87 15.88
C PRO A 334 12.60 -0.06 15.02
N SER A 335 13.76 -0.47 15.53
CA SER A 335 14.70 -1.33 14.79
C SER A 335 14.02 -2.59 14.23
N PRO A 336 14.30 -2.98 12.97
CA PRO A 336 13.86 -4.25 12.41
C PRO A 336 14.62 -5.43 13.02
N PRO A 337 14.23 -6.69 12.70
CA PRO A 337 14.91 -7.88 13.19
C PRO A 337 16.42 -7.86 12.93
N HIS A 338 16.84 -7.39 11.75
CA HIS A 338 18.25 -7.32 11.38
C HIS A 338 18.63 -5.95 10.83
N LYS A 339 19.65 -5.33 11.44
CA LYS A 339 20.41 -4.22 10.83
C LYS A 339 21.45 -4.74 9.84
N SER A 340 22.01 -5.91 10.16
CA SER A 340 22.93 -6.67 9.33
C SER A 340 22.78 -8.19 9.57
N ILE A 341 23.23 -8.98 8.60
CA ILE A 341 23.32 -10.45 8.70
C ILE A 341 24.73 -10.87 8.29
N THR A 342 25.36 -11.76 9.05
CA THR A 342 26.72 -12.25 8.78
C THR A 342 26.72 -13.71 8.36
N PHE A 343 27.35 -14.01 7.22
CA PHE A 343 27.44 -15.35 6.63
C PHE A 343 28.88 -15.89 6.71
N PRO A 344 29.10 -17.08 7.27
CA PRO A 344 30.41 -17.72 7.21
C PRO A 344 30.69 -18.29 5.81
N VAL A 345 31.81 -17.89 5.23
CA VAL A 345 32.23 -18.24 3.87
C VAL A 345 33.70 -18.69 3.90
N GLY A 346 33.93 -19.95 4.26
CA GLY A 346 35.29 -20.49 4.42
C GLY A 346 35.97 -19.91 5.66
N SER A 347 37.13 -19.29 5.49
CA SER A 347 37.82 -18.56 6.57
C SER A 347 37.33 -17.12 6.76
N CYS A 348 36.42 -16.66 5.90
CA CYS A 348 35.91 -15.29 5.91
C CYS A 348 34.47 -15.24 6.40
N ASN A 349 34.08 -14.10 6.93
CA ASN A 349 32.70 -13.77 7.28
C ASN A 349 32.25 -12.62 6.37
N VAL A 350 31.14 -12.80 5.67
CA VAL A 350 30.53 -11.75 4.83
C VAL A 350 29.39 -11.14 5.63
N SER A 351 29.54 -9.90 6.08
CA SER A 351 28.47 -9.17 6.77
C SER A 351 27.75 -8.23 5.82
N VAL A 352 26.44 -8.38 5.71
CA VAL A 352 25.59 -7.60 4.83
C VAL A 352 24.79 -6.61 5.66
N ILE A 353 25.00 -5.30 5.44
CA ILE A 353 24.34 -4.20 6.15
C ILE A 353 23.35 -3.54 5.19
N GLY A 354 22.11 -3.37 5.64
CA GLY A 354 21.08 -2.72 4.86
C GLY A 354 20.88 -1.24 5.22
N TYR A 355 20.41 -0.44 4.27
CA TYR A 355 19.98 0.93 4.54
C TYR A 355 18.80 1.36 3.67
N LEU A 356 18.04 2.34 4.18
CA LEU A 356 16.94 2.98 3.50
C LEU A 356 17.27 4.45 3.29
N GLU A 357 17.37 4.88 2.03
CA GLU A 357 17.41 6.30 1.71
C GLU A 357 16.02 6.92 1.86
N ASN A 358 15.92 8.01 2.62
CA ASN A 358 14.75 8.87 2.62
C ASN A 358 15.20 10.33 2.47
N SER A 359 14.56 11.07 1.57
CA SER A 359 14.81 12.50 1.36
C SER A 359 14.33 13.36 2.52
N GLU A 360 13.38 12.85 3.31
CA GLU A 360 12.82 13.51 4.49
C GLU A 360 13.51 12.96 5.74
N LEU A 361 14.73 13.43 6.01
CA LEU A 361 15.46 13.14 7.25
C LEU A 361 14.59 13.53 8.46
N ASP A 362 14.54 12.66 9.47
CA ASP A 362 13.86 12.89 10.76
C ASP A 362 12.32 13.06 10.72
N ALA A 363 11.66 12.67 9.62
CA ALA A 363 10.20 12.60 9.59
C ALA A 363 9.73 11.30 10.27
N ASP A 364 8.96 11.41 11.36
CA ASP A 364 8.14 10.31 11.85
C ASP A 364 7.02 10.07 10.81
N ILE A 365 7.15 8.98 10.06
CA ILE A 365 6.15 8.55 9.09
C ILE A 365 5.20 7.61 9.83
N HIS A 366 4.43 8.12 10.79
CA HIS A 366 3.44 7.36 11.56
C HIS A 366 3.99 6.03 12.10
N GLY A 367 4.74 6.09 13.20
CA GLY A 367 5.23 4.91 13.91
C GLY A 367 6.57 4.37 13.38
N VAL A 368 7.12 4.96 12.31
CA VAL A 368 8.48 4.66 11.84
C VAL A 368 9.26 5.96 11.60
N SER A 369 10.42 6.07 12.25
CA SER A 369 11.37 7.16 12.04
C SER A 369 12.56 6.67 11.21
N VAL A 370 12.97 7.45 10.21
CA VAL A 370 14.15 7.15 9.38
C VAL A 370 15.32 8.04 9.78
N LYS A 371 16.36 7.41 10.32
CA LYS A 371 17.62 8.04 10.74
C LYS A 371 18.57 8.24 9.57
N ASN A 372 19.63 9.02 9.82
CA ASN A 372 20.75 9.15 8.90
C ASN A 372 21.41 7.77 8.63
N TYR A 373 21.36 7.33 7.37
CA TYR A 373 21.89 6.02 6.99
C TYR A 373 23.41 5.92 7.11
N THR A 374 24.16 6.99 6.81
CA THR A 374 25.63 6.99 6.92
C THR A 374 26.08 6.73 8.36
N GLN A 375 25.50 7.45 9.31
CA GLN A 375 25.81 7.26 10.74
C GLN A 375 25.39 5.88 11.23
N SER A 376 24.23 5.39 10.77
CA SER A 376 23.72 4.06 11.14
C SER A 376 24.62 2.94 10.62
N ILE A 377 25.10 3.05 9.37
CA ILE A 377 26.06 2.10 8.77
C ILE A 377 27.39 2.12 9.53
N ILE A 378 27.95 3.29 9.83
CA ILE A 378 29.22 3.39 10.58
C ILE A 378 29.08 2.72 11.96
N GLY A 379 28.02 3.04 12.70
CA GLY A 379 27.77 2.43 14.01
C GLY A 379 27.61 0.91 13.93
N GLU A 380 26.99 0.41 12.86
CA GLU A 380 26.83 -1.03 12.65
C GLU A 380 28.14 -1.73 12.27
N ILE A 381 28.99 -1.10 11.45
CA ILE A 381 30.34 -1.58 11.14
C ILE A 381 31.18 -1.66 12.42
N GLU A 382 31.14 -0.63 13.26
CA GLU A 382 31.85 -0.63 14.55
C GLU A 382 31.39 -1.75 15.48
N ARG A 383 30.08 -2.06 15.48
CA ARG A 383 29.52 -3.19 16.23
C ARG A 383 30.06 -4.52 15.70
N ILE A 384 29.99 -4.76 14.38
CA ILE A 384 30.47 -5.98 13.75
C ILE A 384 31.97 -6.18 13.98
N HIS A 385 32.78 -5.11 13.88
CA HIS A 385 34.22 -5.17 14.15
C HIS A 385 34.57 -5.53 15.60
N LYS A 386 33.68 -5.29 16.56
CA LYS A 386 33.87 -5.72 17.96
C LYS A 386 33.52 -7.18 18.17
N GLU A 387 32.57 -7.71 17.39
CA GLU A 387 32.09 -9.09 17.49
C GLU A 387 32.90 -10.07 16.63
N GLN A 388 33.49 -9.59 15.54
CA GLN A 388 34.19 -10.38 14.54
C GLN A 388 35.65 -9.97 14.45
N ASN A 389 36.53 -10.92 14.10
CA ASN A 389 37.91 -10.59 13.78
C ASN A 389 37.94 -9.81 12.46
N ALA A 390 38.31 -8.52 12.53
CA ALA A 390 38.36 -7.63 11.36
C ALA A 390 39.21 -8.17 10.20
N SER A 391 40.21 -9.02 10.47
CA SER A 391 41.03 -9.63 9.41
C SER A 391 40.30 -10.68 8.57
N ASN A 392 39.16 -11.18 9.05
CA ASN A 392 38.34 -12.20 8.40
C ASN A 392 37.04 -11.63 7.83
N LEU A 393 36.81 -10.32 7.92
CA LEU A 393 35.53 -9.71 7.57
C LEU A 393 35.54 -9.16 6.14
N ILE A 394 34.45 -9.40 5.44
CA ILE A 394 34.07 -8.71 4.20
C ILE A 394 32.74 -8.00 4.48
N THR A 395 32.71 -6.69 4.34
CA THR A 395 31.49 -5.90 4.58
C THR A 395 30.82 -5.51 3.28
N VAL A 396 29.56 -5.90 3.14
CA VAL A 396 28.70 -5.57 2.01
C VAL A 396 27.61 -4.62 2.48
N VAL A 397 27.42 -3.50 1.80
CA VAL A 397 26.32 -2.56 2.06
C VAL A 397 25.32 -2.66 0.92
N ILE A 398 24.03 -2.82 1.25
CA ILE A 398 22.94 -2.90 0.28
C ILE A 398 21.82 -1.90 0.58
N GLY A 399 21.26 -1.28 -0.46
CA GLY A 399 20.15 -0.33 -0.33
C GLY A 399 19.92 0.51 -1.58
N SER A 400 18.92 1.38 -1.53
CA SER A 400 18.56 2.25 -2.65
C SER A 400 19.21 3.62 -2.52
N SER A 401 20.03 4.05 -3.48
CA SER A 401 20.48 5.44 -3.60
C SER A 401 21.07 5.83 -4.96
N SER A 402 21.38 7.11 -5.16
CA SER A 402 22.05 7.55 -6.40
C SER A 402 23.51 7.10 -6.45
N ILE A 403 24.09 7.08 -7.66
CA ILE A 403 25.49 6.66 -7.90
C ILE A 403 26.46 7.42 -6.98
N ASN A 404 26.29 8.74 -6.85
CA ASN A 404 27.19 9.59 -6.06
C ASN A 404 27.10 9.29 -4.56
N LYS A 405 25.90 8.96 -4.05
CA LYS A 405 25.71 8.60 -2.64
C LYS A 405 26.29 7.22 -2.34
N SER A 406 26.11 6.25 -3.24
CA SER A 406 26.74 4.93 -3.15
C SER A 406 28.27 4.99 -3.20
N ARG A 407 28.85 5.86 -4.03
CA ARG A 407 30.31 6.11 -4.04
C ARG A 407 30.81 6.66 -2.70
N ALA A 408 30.04 7.54 -2.08
CA ALA A 408 30.38 8.06 -0.76
C ALA A 408 30.33 6.97 0.32
N LEU A 409 29.35 6.06 0.25
CA LEU A 409 29.27 4.89 1.15
C LEU A 409 30.46 3.94 0.99
N ALA A 410 30.90 3.67 -0.25
CA ALA A 410 32.10 2.87 -0.48
C ALA A 410 33.39 3.52 0.00
N SER A 411 33.38 4.84 0.24
CA SER A 411 34.53 5.56 0.80
C SER A 411 34.63 5.42 2.33
N ILE A 412 33.61 4.87 2.99
CA ILE A 412 33.60 4.64 4.44
C ILE A 412 34.61 3.53 4.79
N ASP A 413 35.37 3.73 5.86
CA ASP A 413 36.32 2.72 6.33
C ASP A 413 35.60 1.44 6.77
N GLY A 414 36.14 0.28 6.40
CA GLY A 414 35.51 -1.02 6.66
C GLY A 414 34.43 -1.48 5.67
N VAL A 415 34.01 -0.68 4.67
CA VAL A 415 33.08 -1.11 3.60
C VAL A 415 33.81 -1.71 2.40
N ASP A 416 33.57 -2.95 2.01
CA ASP A 416 34.25 -3.56 0.85
C ASP A 416 33.42 -3.51 -0.43
N PHE A 417 32.11 -3.74 -0.31
CA PHE A 417 31.18 -3.73 -1.43
C PHE A 417 29.97 -2.85 -1.15
N VAL A 418 29.50 -2.12 -2.15
CA VAL A 418 28.20 -1.44 -2.15
C VAL A 418 27.42 -1.92 -3.37
N PHE A 419 26.36 -2.68 -3.15
CA PHE A 419 25.38 -3.00 -4.19
C PHE A 419 24.14 -2.16 -3.96
N PHE A 420 23.65 -1.47 -4.99
CA PHE A 420 22.56 -0.52 -4.79
C PHE A 420 21.55 -0.49 -5.93
N SER A 421 20.34 -0.02 -5.62
CA SER A 421 19.28 0.25 -6.60
C SER A 421 19.13 1.75 -6.87
N GLY A 422 18.50 2.13 -7.98
CA GLY A 422 18.23 3.54 -8.33
C GLY A 422 19.27 4.20 -9.23
N ALA A 423 20.18 3.43 -9.83
CA ALA A 423 21.10 3.93 -10.84
C ALA A 423 20.35 4.20 -12.16
N ASN A 424 20.15 5.47 -12.50
CA ASN A 424 19.49 5.85 -13.74
C ASN A 424 20.41 5.70 -14.96
N LEU A 425 19.84 5.28 -16.10
CA LEU A 425 20.54 5.22 -17.40
C LEU A 425 21.08 6.60 -17.85
N SER A 426 20.46 7.68 -17.39
CA SER A 426 20.85 9.06 -17.69
C SER A 426 21.93 9.62 -16.75
N GLU A 427 22.22 8.97 -15.62
CA GLU A 427 23.27 9.42 -14.70
C GLU A 427 24.65 8.93 -15.17
N GLY A 428 25.49 9.91 -15.52
CA GLY A 428 26.80 9.74 -16.13
C GLY A 428 27.73 8.83 -15.34
N ALA A 429 28.02 7.68 -15.95
CA ALA A 429 29.37 7.20 -16.20
C ALA A 429 29.26 6.41 -17.50
N GLU A 430 30.12 6.69 -18.48
CA GLU A 430 30.32 5.74 -19.57
C GLU A 430 30.63 4.38 -18.91
N PRO A 431 30.02 3.27 -19.38
CA PRO A 431 30.40 1.94 -18.93
C PRO A 431 31.92 1.85 -18.94
N ASN A 432 32.54 1.34 -17.88
CA ASN A 432 33.98 1.14 -17.86
C ASN A 432 34.34 0.28 -19.08
N ASN A 433 34.88 0.93 -20.12
CA ASN A 433 34.91 0.45 -21.50
C ASN A 433 35.98 -0.63 -21.74
N LYS A 434 36.41 -1.29 -20.65
CA LYS A 434 37.45 -2.33 -20.65
C LYS A 434 36.87 -3.73 -20.83
N ASP A 435 35.59 -3.93 -20.58
CA ASP A 435 34.89 -5.18 -20.87
C ASP A 435 33.82 -4.96 -21.93
N LYS A 436 34.14 -5.30 -23.18
CA LYS A 436 33.17 -5.41 -24.29
C LYS A 436 32.30 -6.67 -24.10
N GLN A 437 31.56 -6.75 -23.00
CA GLN A 437 30.48 -7.72 -22.85
C GLN A 437 29.16 -7.11 -23.33
N ASN A 438 28.29 -7.94 -23.90
CA ASN A 438 26.89 -7.57 -24.13
C ASN A 438 26.31 -7.03 -22.81
N ASN A 439 25.53 -5.95 -22.89
CA ASN A 439 24.85 -5.29 -21.75
C ASN A 439 25.69 -4.33 -20.87
N SER A 440 26.91 -3.94 -21.27
CA SER A 440 27.70 -2.95 -20.52
C SER A 440 26.95 -1.63 -20.22
N GLN A 441 26.02 -1.22 -21.09
CA GLN A 441 25.16 -0.05 -20.87
C GLN A 441 24.13 -0.20 -19.74
N TYR A 442 23.75 -1.43 -19.39
CA TYR A 442 22.74 -1.75 -18.37
C TYR A 442 23.35 -2.08 -17.00
N VAL A 443 24.66 -1.83 -16.84
CA VAL A 443 25.39 -2.13 -15.62
C VAL A 443 26.24 -0.93 -15.28
N PHE A 444 26.24 -0.57 -14.00
CA PHE A 444 27.22 0.33 -13.43
C PHE A 444 28.10 -0.44 -12.46
N TRP A 445 29.42 -0.35 -12.63
CA TRP A 445 30.35 -0.75 -11.58
C TRP A 445 31.66 0.05 -11.67
N GLU A 446 32.25 0.30 -10.51
CA GLU A 446 33.54 0.98 -10.37
C GLU A 446 34.31 0.51 -9.14
N THR A 447 35.60 0.84 -9.12
CA THR A 447 36.45 0.71 -7.93
C THR A 447 36.61 2.08 -7.29
N VAL A 448 36.60 2.11 -5.96
CA VAL A 448 36.80 3.31 -5.16
C VAL A 448 38.07 3.11 -4.33
N ASP A 449 39.10 3.88 -4.64
CA ASP A 449 40.35 3.87 -3.88
C ASP A 449 40.21 4.65 -2.58
N LYS A 450 40.44 3.98 -1.46
CA LYS A 450 40.42 4.60 -0.13
C LYS A 450 41.80 5.14 0.21
N LYS A 451 41.86 6.43 0.56
CA LYS A 451 43.01 7.04 1.21
C LYS A 451 42.90 6.83 2.72
N SER A 452 43.39 5.70 3.22
CA SER A 452 43.65 5.52 4.66
C SER A 452 45.10 5.88 4.97
N ALA A 453 45.35 6.39 6.19
CA ALA A 453 46.65 6.89 6.64
C ALA A 453 47.81 5.88 6.49
N ASN A 454 47.55 4.58 6.32
CA ASN A 454 48.60 3.56 6.22
C ASN A 454 48.33 2.38 5.24
N LYS A 455 47.35 2.45 4.32
CA LYS A 455 47.13 1.43 3.26
C LYS A 455 46.21 1.97 2.16
N THR A 456 46.49 1.60 0.91
CA THR A 456 45.48 1.63 -0.16
C THR A 456 44.53 0.45 0.04
N ALA A 457 43.26 0.73 0.26
CA ALA A 457 42.20 -0.27 0.28
C ALA A 457 41.22 0.05 -0.86
N THR A 458 40.74 -0.98 -1.54
CA THR A 458 39.84 -0.83 -2.68
C THR A 458 38.47 -1.32 -2.27
N ALA A 459 37.44 -0.50 -2.50
CA ALA A 459 36.04 -0.93 -2.42
C ALA A 459 35.42 -0.98 -3.81
N TYR A 460 34.34 -1.73 -3.95
CA TYR A 460 33.60 -1.87 -5.20
C TYR A 460 32.19 -1.33 -5.04
N VAL A 461 31.74 -0.59 -6.04
CA VAL A 461 30.37 -0.07 -6.11
C VAL A 461 29.74 -0.63 -7.36
N ALA A 462 28.56 -1.24 -7.27
CA ALA A 462 27.86 -1.80 -8.42
C ALA A 462 26.33 -1.70 -8.33
N SER A 463 25.68 -1.57 -9.49
CA SER A 463 24.22 -1.52 -9.65
C SER A 463 23.81 -1.98 -11.05
N LEU A 464 22.62 -2.56 -11.17
CA LEU A 464 21.98 -2.87 -12.44
C LEU A 464 21.12 -1.68 -12.88
N ARG A 465 21.32 -1.19 -14.11
CA ARG A 465 20.51 -0.12 -14.72
C ARG A 465 19.36 -0.76 -15.49
N VAL A 466 18.38 -1.26 -14.74
CA VAL A 466 17.26 -2.03 -15.28
C VAL A 466 16.39 -1.19 -16.20
N ASN A 467 16.11 -1.71 -17.40
CA ASN A 467 15.29 -1.06 -18.40
C ASN A 467 13.83 -1.55 -18.32
N HIS A 468 12.97 -0.78 -17.64
CA HIS A 468 11.54 -1.10 -17.49
C HIS A 468 10.68 -0.75 -18.73
N SER A 469 11.27 -0.51 -19.89
CA SER A 469 10.49 -0.28 -21.13
C SER A 469 9.86 -1.58 -21.66
N SER A 470 9.14 -1.47 -22.77
CA SER A 470 8.55 -2.63 -23.47
C SER A 470 9.60 -3.56 -24.11
N SER A 471 10.90 -3.23 -24.05
CA SER A 471 11.97 -4.08 -24.57
C SER A 471 12.45 -5.10 -23.55
N VAL A 472 12.85 -6.28 -24.03
CA VAL A 472 13.53 -7.32 -23.23
C VAL A 472 14.96 -6.91 -22.87
N ALA A 473 15.60 -6.08 -23.71
CA ALA A 473 17.02 -5.73 -23.56
C ALA A 473 17.27 -4.91 -22.28
N GLY A 474 18.11 -5.44 -21.40
CA GLY A 474 18.50 -4.80 -20.13
C GLY A 474 17.45 -4.86 -19.02
N ARG A 475 16.39 -5.67 -19.20
CA ARG A 475 15.28 -5.78 -18.24
C ARG A 475 15.49 -6.92 -17.24
N PHE A 476 15.82 -8.11 -17.74
CA PHE A 476 15.97 -9.31 -16.90
C PHE A 476 17.45 -9.66 -16.69
N ILE A 477 18.12 -8.82 -15.91
CA ILE A 477 19.57 -8.89 -15.65
C ILE A 477 19.91 -9.27 -14.21
N ILE A 478 21.03 -9.98 -14.03
CA ILE A 478 21.63 -10.35 -12.74
C ILE A 478 23.09 -9.89 -12.73
N GLY A 479 23.52 -9.28 -11.63
CA GLY A 479 24.92 -8.96 -11.38
C GLY A 479 25.60 -10.09 -10.60
N GLN A 480 26.87 -10.36 -10.90
CA GLN A 480 27.70 -11.29 -10.16
C GLN A 480 29.05 -10.64 -9.87
N MET A 481 29.40 -10.58 -8.58
CA MET A 481 30.76 -10.29 -8.14
C MET A 481 31.44 -11.60 -7.74
N GLN A 482 32.48 -11.98 -8.48
CA GLN A 482 33.28 -13.18 -8.20
C GLN A 482 34.56 -12.78 -7.46
N LEU A 483 34.79 -13.40 -6.30
CA LEU A 483 35.94 -13.19 -5.45
C LEU A 483 36.66 -14.53 -5.19
N PRO A 484 37.95 -14.65 -5.56
CA PRO A 484 38.80 -15.74 -5.09
C PRO A 484 39.06 -15.58 -3.59
N ILE A 485 38.53 -16.49 -2.76
CA ILE A 485 38.79 -16.44 -1.33
C ILE A 485 40.11 -17.14 -1.03
N ALA A 486 41.15 -16.35 -0.82
CA ALA A 486 42.36 -16.80 -0.13
C ALA A 486 42.21 -16.59 1.40
N ASN A 487 43.13 -17.14 2.20
CA ASN A 487 43.16 -17.03 3.67
C ASN A 487 43.15 -15.58 4.24
N SER A 488 43.25 -14.54 3.40
CA SER A 488 43.37 -13.14 3.82
C SER A 488 42.11 -12.28 3.65
N CYS A 489 41.00 -12.84 3.14
CA CYS A 489 39.70 -12.17 2.98
C CYS A 489 39.73 -10.80 2.28
N ARG A 490 40.77 -10.52 1.48
CA ARG A 490 40.94 -9.25 0.76
C ARG A 490 40.21 -9.25 -0.57
N VAL A 491 39.60 -8.11 -0.92
CA VAL A 491 38.73 -7.99 -2.10
C VAL A 491 39.41 -7.51 -3.39
N ALA A 492 40.73 -7.26 -3.38
CA ALA A 492 41.45 -6.58 -4.48
C ALA A 492 41.38 -7.25 -5.87
N ASN A 493 40.98 -8.52 -5.96
CA ASN A 493 40.87 -9.28 -7.22
C ASN A 493 39.43 -9.66 -7.56
N ALA A 494 38.44 -8.91 -7.06
CA ALA A 494 37.05 -9.16 -7.41
C ALA A 494 36.79 -8.81 -8.88
N SER A 495 36.00 -9.64 -9.56
CA SER A 495 35.60 -9.44 -10.96
C SER A 495 34.09 -9.39 -11.09
N PHE A 496 33.59 -8.45 -11.89
CA PHE A 496 32.17 -8.27 -12.11
C PHE A 496 31.74 -8.94 -13.43
N LYS A 497 30.59 -9.61 -13.43
CA LYS A 497 29.91 -10.15 -14.62
C LYS A 497 28.41 -9.87 -14.53
N ALA A 498 27.77 -9.70 -15.68
CA ALA A 498 26.31 -9.62 -15.77
C ALA A 498 25.75 -10.73 -16.65
N PHE A 499 24.54 -11.18 -16.31
CA PHE A 499 23.85 -12.27 -16.98
C PHE A 499 22.40 -11.88 -17.27
N ASP A 500 21.88 -12.34 -18.40
CA ASP A 500 20.45 -12.30 -18.69
C ASP A 500 19.79 -13.60 -18.23
N TYR A 501 18.68 -13.50 -17.52
CA TYR A 501 17.88 -14.68 -17.13
C TYR A 501 16.61 -14.83 -17.99
N VAL A 502 16.48 -14.05 -19.07
CA VAL A 502 15.36 -14.02 -20.02
C VAL A 502 14.92 -15.41 -20.48
N ASN A 503 15.89 -16.27 -20.86
CA ASN A 503 15.67 -17.58 -21.47
C ASN A 503 15.78 -18.75 -20.49
N SER A 504 15.80 -18.47 -19.18
CA SER A 504 15.82 -19.53 -18.18
C SER A 504 14.51 -20.31 -18.22
N THR A 505 14.54 -21.58 -17.80
CA THR A 505 13.31 -22.33 -17.60
C THR A 505 12.42 -21.65 -16.55
N ALA A 506 11.12 -21.91 -16.56
CA ALA A 506 10.20 -21.32 -15.60
C ALA A 506 10.03 -22.22 -14.37
N ASP A 507 10.32 -21.69 -13.18
CA ASP A 507 9.95 -22.36 -11.93
C ASP A 507 8.42 -22.43 -11.78
N LYS A 508 7.91 -23.64 -11.51
CA LYS A 508 6.47 -23.91 -11.47
C LYS A 508 5.75 -23.16 -10.34
N ARG A 509 6.33 -23.08 -9.14
CA ARG A 509 5.71 -22.40 -7.99
C ARG A 509 5.64 -20.90 -8.22
N ALA A 510 6.73 -20.31 -8.71
CA ALA A 510 6.76 -18.90 -9.07
C ALA A 510 5.78 -18.57 -10.19
N LEU A 511 5.64 -19.45 -11.20
CA LEU A 511 4.66 -19.28 -12.27
C LEU A 511 3.22 -19.33 -11.76
N ASP A 512 2.91 -20.26 -10.85
CA ASP A 512 1.57 -20.37 -10.25
C ASP A 512 1.22 -19.13 -9.40
N LEU A 513 2.18 -18.55 -8.67
CA LEU A 513 2.01 -17.28 -7.97
C LEU A 513 1.67 -16.17 -8.97
N ILE A 514 2.48 -15.97 -10.01
CA ILE A 514 2.24 -14.93 -11.01
C ILE A 514 0.86 -15.09 -11.69
N LYS A 515 0.43 -16.32 -11.95
CA LYS A 515 -0.92 -16.58 -12.48
C LYS A 515 -2.02 -16.14 -11.52
N LEU A 516 -1.86 -16.35 -10.22
CA LEU A 516 -2.82 -15.89 -9.21
C LEU A 516 -2.92 -14.36 -9.21
N GLU A 517 -1.78 -13.68 -9.21
CA GLU A 517 -1.69 -12.22 -9.15
C GLU A 517 -2.28 -11.55 -10.39
N LEU A 518 -2.02 -12.11 -11.57
CA LEU A 518 -2.63 -11.63 -12.81
C LEU A 518 -4.15 -11.81 -12.83
N ARG A 519 -4.71 -12.84 -12.19
CA ARG A 519 -6.17 -12.98 -12.04
C ARG A 519 -6.75 -11.88 -11.14
N ILE A 520 -6.01 -11.43 -10.13
CA ILE A 520 -6.42 -10.30 -9.28
C ILE A 520 -6.47 -9.03 -10.12
N LEU A 521 -5.42 -8.76 -10.91
CA LEU A 521 -5.40 -7.63 -11.85
C LEU A 521 -6.53 -7.69 -12.88
N GLN A 522 -6.83 -8.87 -13.42
CA GLN A 522 -7.95 -9.06 -14.35
C GLN A 522 -9.29 -8.73 -13.68
N LYS A 523 -9.52 -9.18 -12.44
CA LYS A 523 -10.72 -8.83 -11.68
C LYS A 523 -10.86 -7.34 -11.43
N GLN A 524 -9.77 -6.62 -11.21
CA GLN A 524 -9.80 -5.16 -11.04
C GLN A 524 -10.20 -4.42 -12.32
N ASN A 525 -10.04 -5.07 -13.48
CA ASN A 525 -10.51 -4.59 -14.78
C ASN A 525 -11.95 -5.05 -15.10
N GLU A 526 -12.57 -5.89 -14.27
CA GLU A 526 -13.97 -6.23 -14.40
C GLU A 526 -14.85 -5.07 -13.90
N SER A 527 -16.07 -5.01 -14.43
CA SER A 527 -16.99 -3.94 -14.04
C SER A 527 -17.52 -4.14 -12.62
N LEU A 528 -17.39 -3.10 -11.81
CA LEU A 528 -17.95 -2.97 -10.47
C LEU A 528 -19.48 -2.74 -10.50
N THR A 529 -20.05 -2.25 -11.60
CA THR A 529 -21.46 -1.85 -11.69
C THR A 529 -22.20 -2.64 -12.77
N LYS A 530 -23.26 -3.38 -12.39
CA LYS A 530 -24.05 -4.17 -13.35
C LYS A 530 -25.08 -3.40 -14.18
N ASN A 531 -25.33 -2.11 -13.93
CA ASN A 531 -26.32 -1.33 -14.68
C ASN A 531 -26.04 0.18 -14.61
N ASN A 532 -25.77 0.79 -15.77
CA ASN A 532 -25.42 2.21 -15.89
C ASN A 532 -26.64 3.13 -15.79
N LYS A 533 -26.58 4.10 -14.88
CA LYS A 533 -27.16 5.42 -15.08
C LYS A 533 -26.05 6.44 -14.93
N ASN A 534 -25.94 7.34 -15.91
CA ASN A 534 -24.90 8.36 -16.07
C ASN A 534 -24.41 8.94 -14.74
N LEU A 535 -23.23 8.47 -14.32
CA LEU A 535 -22.47 9.01 -13.20
C LEU A 535 -21.58 10.13 -13.73
N THR A 536 -22.18 11.20 -14.26
CA THR A 536 -21.41 12.37 -14.72
C THR A 536 -21.10 13.23 -13.50
N ALA A 537 -19.94 13.02 -12.88
CA ALA A 537 -19.41 13.94 -11.87
C ALA A 537 -18.81 15.20 -12.53
N GLU A 538 -19.05 16.37 -11.96
CA GLU A 538 -18.60 17.67 -12.48
C GLU A 538 -17.06 17.76 -12.54
N ARG A 539 -16.54 18.25 -13.68
CA ARG A 539 -15.11 18.18 -14.06
C ARG A 539 -14.20 19.18 -13.33
N ASP A 540 -14.68 20.40 -13.06
CA ASP A 540 -13.78 21.54 -12.79
C ASP A 540 -13.90 22.13 -11.37
N LEU A 541 -14.77 21.55 -10.52
CA LEU A 541 -15.16 22.14 -9.23
C LEU A 541 -14.57 21.44 -8.01
N CYS A 542 -14.20 20.16 -8.11
CA CYS A 542 -13.76 19.37 -6.95
C CYS A 542 -12.51 19.93 -6.26
N CYS A 543 -11.58 20.54 -7.00
CA CYS A 543 -10.32 21.03 -6.45
C CYS A 543 -10.50 22.20 -5.46
N HIS A 544 -11.60 22.97 -5.57
CA HIS A 544 -11.78 24.21 -4.82
C HIS A 544 -13.20 24.39 -4.25
N SER A 545 -14.08 23.39 -4.38
CA SER A 545 -15.47 23.43 -3.90
C SER A 545 -16.06 22.03 -3.72
N GLU A 546 -17.18 21.94 -3.00
CA GLU A 546 -17.89 20.67 -2.79
C GLU A 546 -18.30 20.05 -4.14
N CYS A 547 -18.07 18.75 -4.30
CA CYS A 547 -18.47 18.02 -5.49
C CYS A 547 -18.90 16.60 -5.15
N SER A 548 -19.63 15.97 -6.07
CA SER A 548 -20.19 14.63 -5.86
C SER A 548 -19.12 13.53 -5.76
N LEU A 549 -18.01 13.64 -6.49
CA LEU A 549 -16.88 12.71 -6.40
C LEU A 549 -16.22 12.76 -5.01
N GLY A 550 -15.93 13.96 -4.52
CA GLY A 550 -15.36 14.14 -3.18
C GLY A 550 -16.32 13.67 -2.08
N ASN A 551 -17.61 13.86 -2.27
CA ASN A 551 -18.63 13.33 -1.37
C ASN A 551 -18.65 11.80 -1.37
N LEU A 552 -18.57 11.17 -2.55
CA LEU A 552 -18.51 9.71 -2.69
C LEU A 552 -17.28 9.13 -1.97
N ILE A 553 -16.11 9.73 -2.17
CA ILE A 553 -14.85 9.26 -1.56
C ILE A 553 -14.94 9.33 -0.05
N THR A 554 -15.37 10.47 0.49
CA THR A 554 -15.46 10.66 1.95
C THR A 554 -16.54 9.78 2.59
N ASP A 555 -17.66 9.52 1.90
CA ASP A 555 -18.69 8.56 2.34
C ASP A 555 -18.15 7.13 2.37
N ALA A 556 -17.45 6.73 1.30
CA ALA A 556 -16.86 5.41 1.19
C ALA A 556 -15.81 5.15 2.27
N MET A 557 -14.95 6.13 2.56
CA MET A 557 -13.98 6.06 3.67
C MET A 557 -14.69 5.83 5.02
N VAL A 558 -15.75 6.59 5.31
CA VAL A 558 -16.52 6.43 6.54
C VAL A 558 -17.20 5.06 6.61
N ALA A 559 -17.74 4.57 5.49
CA ALA A 559 -18.41 3.28 5.40
C ALA A 559 -17.44 2.09 5.56
N ALA A 560 -16.25 2.16 4.96
CA ALA A 560 -15.24 1.10 5.05
C ALA A 560 -14.87 0.79 6.50
N LEU A 561 -14.67 1.83 7.31
CA LEU A 561 -14.36 1.70 8.72
C LEU A 561 -15.57 1.23 9.56
N GLN A 562 -16.80 1.27 9.05
CA GLN A 562 -17.95 0.68 9.76
C GLN A 562 -17.95 -0.86 9.65
N GLY A 563 -17.41 -1.39 8.55
CA GLY A 563 -17.41 -2.81 8.24
C GLY A 563 -16.27 -3.61 8.86
N ASP A 564 -15.18 -2.96 9.27
CA ASP A 564 -13.97 -3.60 9.80
C ASP A 564 -14.11 -4.14 11.25
N GLY A 565 -15.20 -3.82 11.94
CA GLY A 565 -15.45 -4.21 13.32
C GLY A 565 -14.56 -3.53 14.37
N THR A 566 -13.65 -2.63 13.96
CA THR A 566 -12.73 -1.91 14.86
C THR A 566 -13.44 -0.83 15.68
N TRP A 567 -14.68 -0.49 15.32
CA TRP A 567 -15.51 0.48 16.02
C TRP A 567 -16.82 -0.04 16.59
N SER A 568 -17.20 0.62 17.68
CA SER A 568 -18.60 0.70 18.13
C SER A 568 -19.52 1.13 16.98
N LYS A 569 -20.57 0.35 16.73
CA LYS A 569 -21.62 0.60 15.74
C LYS A 569 -22.36 1.94 15.92
N ASN A 570 -22.12 2.66 17.03
CA ASN A 570 -22.86 3.86 17.43
C ASN A 570 -22.05 5.18 17.33
N GLY A 571 -20.80 5.17 16.85
CA GLY A 571 -20.01 6.40 16.70
C GLY A 571 -20.39 7.22 15.46
N THR A 572 -20.70 8.52 15.60
CA THR A 572 -20.68 9.46 14.46
C THR A 572 -19.24 9.63 13.99
N ARG A 573 -19.02 9.54 12.67
CA ARG A 573 -17.69 9.51 12.07
C ARG A 573 -17.63 10.53 10.96
N ILE A 574 -16.66 11.42 11.03
CA ILE A 574 -16.43 12.43 10.01
C ILE A 574 -15.39 11.86 9.03
N GLY A 575 -15.65 11.96 7.72
CA GLY A 575 -14.63 11.69 6.71
C GLY A 575 -14.04 12.99 6.22
N MET A 576 -12.73 13.07 5.99
CA MET A 576 -12.10 14.20 5.30
C MET A 576 -11.14 13.71 4.23
N TYR A 577 -11.22 14.30 3.04
CA TYR A 577 -10.35 13.97 1.92
C TYR A 577 -9.81 15.24 1.24
N PRO A 578 -8.48 15.36 1.09
CA PRO A 578 -7.85 16.49 0.43
C PRO A 578 -8.08 16.50 -1.08
N ALA A 579 -8.69 17.57 -1.59
CA ALA A 579 -9.01 17.72 -3.00
C ALA A 579 -7.77 17.77 -3.90
N LYS A 580 -6.60 18.15 -3.35
CA LYS A 580 -5.29 18.09 -4.02
C LYS A 580 -4.98 16.75 -4.68
N TYR A 581 -5.48 15.66 -4.11
CA TYR A 581 -5.22 14.29 -4.56
C TYR A 581 -6.35 13.74 -5.43
N LEU A 582 -7.24 14.60 -5.93
CA LEU A 582 -8.12 14.29 -7.04
C LEU A 582 -7.47 14.78 -8.32
N LYS A 583 -7.43 13.93 -9.35
CA LYS A 583 -6.92 14.37 -10.65
C LYS A 583 -7.76 15.53 -11.19
N PRO A 584 -7.15 16.61 -11.68
CA PRO A 584 -7.88 17.71 -12.31
C PRO A 584 -8.74 17.19 -13.47
N ASN A 585 -9.91 17.77 -13.68
CA ASN A 585 -10.81 17.48 -14.81
C ASN A 585 -11.28 16.02 -14.88
N SER A 586 -11.18 15.29 -13.77
CA SER A 586 -11.48 13.86 -13.71
C SER A 586 -12.93 13.61 -13.34
N THR A 587 -13.57 12.74 -14.10
CA THR A 587 -14.97 12.37 -13.96
C THR A 587 -15.07 10.87 -13.91
N ILE A 588 -16.01 10.37 -13.10
CA ILE A 588 -16.39 8.96 -13.14
C ILE A 588 -16.83 8.65 -14.59
N PRO A 589 -16.16 7.73 -15.30
CA PRO A 589 -16.47 7.48 -16.70
C PRO A 589 -17.93 7.08 -16.88
N GLU A 590 -18.53 7.53 -17.99
CA GLU A 590 -19.87 7.07 -18.35
C GLU A 590 -19.80 5.58 -18.68
N GLY A 591 -20.48 4.76 -17.89
CA GLY A 591 -20.61 3.35 -18.16
C GLY A 591 -20.17 2.47 -17.00
N ASN A 592 -19.69 1.29 -17.37
CA ASN A 592 -19.20 0.27 -16.45
C ASN A 592 -17.93 0.77 -15.78
N LEU A 593 -18.00 1.05 -14.48
CA LEU A 593 -16.85 1.50 -13.71
C LEU A 593 -15.99 0.29 -13.33
N THR A 594 -14.68 0.40 -13.48
CA THR A 594 -13.69 -0.57 -13.00
C THR A 594 -12.91 -0.01 -11.81
N GLU A 595 -12.19 -0.86 -11.08
CA GLU A 595 -11.29 -0.39 -10.03
C GLU A 595 -10.12 0.42 -10.60
N LEU A 596 -9.66 0.07 -11.80
CA LEU A 596 -8.65 0.83 -12.54
C LEU A 596 -9.11 2.25 -12.86
N ASP A 597 -10.38 2.46 -13.17
CA ASP A 597 -10.93 3.80 -13.37
C ASP A 597 -10.84 4.63 -12.08
N ILE A 598 -11.08 4.03 -10.91
CA ILE A 598 -10.97 4.71 -9.61
C ILE A 598 -9.51 5.09 -9.32
N TYR A 599 -8.56 4.20 -9.59
CA TYR A 599 -7.13 4.56 -9.60
C TYR A 599 -6.83 5.69 -10.60
N GLY A 600 -7.58 5.77 -11.69
CA GLY A 600 -7.55 6.90 -12.62
C GLY A 600 -7.97 8.24 -12.00
N LEU A 601 -8.86 8.25 -11.01
CA LEU A 601 -9.45 9.46 -10.39
C LEU A 601 -8.67 10.01 -9.20
N ILE A 602 -8.18 9.11 -8.34
CA ILE A 602 -7.44 9.45 -7.12
C ILE A 602 -5.94 9.46 -7.47
N GLU A 603 -5.19 10.48 -7.08
CA GLU A 603 -3.72 10.50 -7.10
C GLU A 603 -3.17 10.06 -5.75
N ASN A 604 -2.05 9.31 -5.73
CA ASN A 604 -1.40 8.83 -4.51
C ASN A 604 -2.39 8.17 -3.52
N ASP A 605 -2.91 7.01 -3.91
CA ASP A 605 -3.75 6.22 -3.00
C ASP A 605 -2.99 5.96 -1.69
N ALA A 606 -3.73 5.92 -0.59
CA ALA A 606 -3.18 5.90 0.76
C ALA A 606 -4.10 5.15 1.71
N TYR A 607 -3.50 4.51 2.73
CA TYR A 607 -4.25 3.92 3.83
C TYR A 607 -4.99 5.00 4.62
N ILE A 608 -6.14 4.59 5.15
CA ILE A 608 -7.01 5.43 5.97
C ILE A 608 -6.54 5.33 7.41
N TYR A 609 -6.49 6.46 8.09
CA TYR A 609 -6.23 6.61 9.50
C TYR A 609 -7.46 7.21 10.17
N SER A 610 -7.66 6.90 11.44
CA SER A 610 -8.58 7.65 12.29
C SER A 610 -7.84 8.46 13.32
N VAL A 611 -8.21 9.73 13.40
CA VAL A 611 -7.64 10.68 14.33
C VAL A 611 -8.74 11.22 15.24
N LEU A 612 -8.39 11.45 16.51
CA LEU A 612 -9.27 12.11 17.46
C LEU A 612 -8.92 13.59 17.52
N LEU A 613 -9.85 14.45 17.12
CA LEU A 613 -9.69 15.90 17.16
C LEU A 613 -10.56 16.50 18.26
N THR A 614 -10.05 17.49 18.96
CA THR A 614 -10.89 18.38 19.79
C THR A 614 -11.79 19.25 18.88
N GLY A 615 -12.85 19.82 19.44
CA GLY A 615 -13.70 20.76 18.71
C GLY A 615 -12.91 21.92 18.08
N GLN A 616 -11.91 22.43 18.80
CA GLN A 616 -11.02 23.50 18.34
C GLN A 616 -10.13 23.05 17.18
N GLN A 617 -9.45 21.90 17.29
CA GLN A 617 -8.64 21.35 16.19
C GLN A 617 -9.48 21.08 14.93
N LEU A 618 -10.70 20.55 15.10
CA LEU A 618 -11.63 20.34 14.00
C LEU A 618 -11.99 21.67 13.33
N LYS A 619 -12.30 22.71 14.10
CA LYS A 619 -12.60 24.04 13.55
C LYS A 619 -11.40 24.60 12.80
N ASP A 620 -10.20 24.56 13.39
CA ASP A 620 -8.99 25.14 12.79
C ASP A 620 -8.62 24.43 11.48
N THR A 621 -8.76 23.10 11.45
CA THR A 621 -8.59 22.29 10.22
C THR A 621 -9.57 22.71 9.13
N LEU A 622 -10.86 22.82 9.48
CA LEU A 622 -11.88 23.25 8.52
C LEU A 622 -11.68 24.71 8.09
N GLU A 623 -11.17 25.59 8.95
CA GLU A 623 -10.93 26.99 8.61
C GLU A 623 -9.91 27.13 7.47
N ILE A 624 -8.84 26.32 7.48
CA ILE A 624 -7.87 26.25 6.36
C ILE A 624 -8.60 25.89 5.06
N SER A 625 -9.39 24.82 5.09
CA SER A 625 -10.18 24.36 3.94
C SER A 625 -11.21 25.37 3.45
N ILE A 626 -11.89 26.09 4.34
CA ILE A 626 -12.91 27.09 3.95
C ILE A 626 -12.24 28.34 3.36
N ASN A 627 -11.04 28.68 3.83
CA ASN A 627 -10.27 29.80 3.28
C ASN A 627 -9.73 29.52 1.87
N SER A 628 -9.59 28.24 1.47
CA SER A 628 -9.18 27.84 0.12
C SER A 628 -10.33 27.72 -0.88
N ILE A 629 -11.60 27.86 -0.46
CA ILE A 629 -12.75 27.76 -1.37
C ILE A 629 -12.64 28.80 -2.48
N ASN A 630 -12.87 28.37 -3.72
CA ASN A 630 -12.78 29.20 -4.94
C ASN A 630 -11.42 29.90 -5.15
N ASN A 631 -10.38 29.46 -4.45
CA ASN A 631 -9.02 29.98 -4.64
C ASN A 631 -8.21 28.99 -5.48
N SER A 632 -8.10 29.25 -6.78
CA SER A 632 -7.35 28.42 -7.73
C SER A 632 -5.86 28.28 -7.40
N ASN A 633 -5.32 29.11 -6.51
CA ASN A 633 -3.92 29.08 -6.09
C ASN A 633 -3.71 28.26 -4.81
N SER A 634 -4.77 27.75 -4.17
CA SER A 634 -4.67 26.90 -2.99
C SER A 634 -5.10 25.47 -3.32
N THR A 635 -4.40 24.51 -2.72
CA THR A 635 -4.69 23.06 -2.85
C THR A 635 -5.22 22.48 -1.55
N ASP A 636 -5.62 23.33 -0.60
CA ASP A 636 -5.93 22.92 0.76
C ASP A 636 -7.40 22.53 0.94
N PHE A 637 -8.25 22.62 -0.07
CA PHE A 637 -9.66 22.31 0.09
C PHE A 637 -9.89 20.84 0.49
N LEU A 638 -10.76 20.62 1.47
CA LEU A 638 -11.14 19.30 1.98
C LEU A 638 -12.60 19.00 1.62
N HIS A 639 -12.81 17.85 1.01
CA HIS A 639 -14.11 17.20 1.00
C HIS A 639 -14.39 16.61 2.38
N VAL A 640 -15.65 16.60 2.79
CA VAL A 640 -16.06 16.12 4.12
C VAL A 640 -17.24 15.17 4.02
N SER A 641 -17.43 14.26 4.98
CA SER A 641 -18.59 13.36 5.13
C SER A 641 -19.00 13.23 6.61
N GLY A 642 -20.01 12.40 6.89
CA GLY A 642 -20.27 11.94 8.26
C GLY A 642 -21.36 12.69 8.98
N PHE A 643 -22.37 13.18 8.26
CA PHE A 643 -23.31 14.18 8.77
C PHE A 643 -22.62 15.44 9.28
N LEU A 644 -21.48 15.82 8.70
CA LEU A 644 -20.85 17.11 8.95
C LEU A 644 -21.48 18.17 8.04
N GLN A 645 -21.96 19.25 8.64
CA GLN A 645 -22.41 20.44 7.92
C GLN A 645 -21.65 21.67 8.44
N ILE A 646 -21.11 22.45 7.51
CA ILE A 646 -20.30 23.64 7.78
C ILE A 646 -21.04 24.85 7.21
N GLU A 647 -21.52 25.71 8.09
CA GLU A 647 -22.08 27.01 7.72
C GLU A 647 -20.96 28.03 7.70
N TYR A 648 -20.72 28.66 6.55
CA TYR A 648 -19.63 29.61 6.36
C TYR A 648 -20.08 30.90 5.67
N ARG A 649 -19.26 31.94 5.77
CA ARG A 649 -19.47 33.26 5.15
C ARG A 649 -18.40 33.52 4.12
N GLN A 650 -18.73 34.36 3.14
CA GLN A 650 -17.75 34.82 2.16
C GLN A 650 -16.70 35.71 2.82
N GLU A 651 -17.15 36.66 3.66
CA GLU A 651 -16.28 37.53 4.47
C GLU A 651 -16.15 37.02 5.91
N PRO A 652 -14.93 37.00 6.46
CA PRO A 652 -14.70 36.55 7.83
C PRO A 652 -15.34 37.52 8.83
N LYS A 653 -15.91 36.98 9.91
CA LYS A 653 -16.36 37.74 11.09
C LYS A 653 -15.58 37.25 12.29
N ASN A 654 -14.98 38.16 13.05
CA ASN A 654 -14.07 37.82 14.16
C ASN A 654 -12.96 36.86 13.70
N SER A 655 -12.35 37.16 12.55
CA SER A 655 -11.25 36.38 11.95
C SER A 655 -11.60 34.94 11.55
N SER A 656 -12.88 34.61 11.41
CA SER A 656 -13.34 33.28 10.98
C SER A 656 -14.45 33.40 9.94
N LYS A 657 -14.32 32.63 8.85
CA LYS A 657 -15.38 32.42 7.86
C LYS A 657 -16.41 31.41 8.35
N ILE A 658 -16.05 30.50 9.25
CA ILE A 658 -16.97 29.51 9.81
C ILE A 658 -17.94 30.16 10.81
N ALA A 659 -19.24 30.03 10.56
CA ALA A 659 -20.31 30.49 11.45
C ALA A 659 -20.81 29.38 12.39
N ALA A 660 -20.92 28.16 11.89
CA ALA A 660 -21.26 26.99 12.69
C ALA A 660 -20.73 25.70 12.06
N ILE A 661 -20.37 24.75 12.91
CA ILE A 661 -20.11 23.36 12.53
C ILE A 661 -21.19 22.53 13.21
N LYS A 662 -21.90 21.71 12.43
CA LYS A 662 -22.98 20.86 12.90
C LYS A 662 -22.66 19.40 12.60
N THR A 663 -22.93 18.53 13.57
CA THR A 663 -22.80 17.09 13.39
C THR A 663 -23.80 16.34 14.28
N VAL A 664 -23.89 15.03 14.07
CA VAL A 664 -24.69 14.13 14.92
C VAL A 664 -23.85 13.72 16.12
N SER A 665 -24.47 13.62 17.29
CA SER A 665 -23.77 13.08 18.46
C SER A 665 -23.80 11.56 18.42
N ALA A 666 -22.63 10.92 18.58
CA ALA A 666 -22.51 9.47 18.76
C ALA A 666 -23.34 8.93 19.94
N ALA A 667 -23.58 9.77 20.96
CA ALA A 667 -24.36 9.42 22.13
C ALA A 667 -25.88 9.57 21.91
N SER A 668 -26.32 10.13 20.78
CA SER A 668 -27.73 10.39 20.51
C SER A 668 -28.34 9.35 19.58
N ALA A 669 -29.50 8.82 19.96
CA ALA A 669 -30.34 8.03 19.06
C ALA A 669 -31.01 8.89 17.96
N SER A 670 -31.01 10.23 18.10
CA SER A 670 -31.55 11.12 17.08
C SER A 670 -30.50 11.41 16.00
N MET A 671 -30.81 11.16 14.72
CA MET A 671 -29.99 11.58 13.58
C MET A 671 -30.07 13.10 13.28
N LEU A 672 -30.29 13.92 14.31
CA LEU A 672 -30.45 15.36 14.18
C LEU A 672 -29.09 16.05 14.23
N LEU A 673 -28.84 16.92 13.25
CA LEU A 673 -27.67 17.80 13.23
C LEU A 673 -27.75 18.81 14.36
N SER A 674 -26.70 18.86 15.19
CA SER A 674 -26.57 19.79 16.31
C SER A 674 -25.26 20.57 16.19
N LYS A 675 -25.28 21.85 16.57
CA LYS A 675 -24.06 22.68 16.58
C LYS A 675 -23.09 22.16 17.62
N ILE A 676 -21.83 21.98 17.24
CA ILE A 676 -20.78 21.55 18.17
C ILE A 676 -20.35 22.69 19.10
N ASN A 677 -19.99 22.34 20.33
CA ASN A 677 -19.30 23.26 21.22
C ASN A 677 -17.78 23.14 21.00
N VAL A 678 -17.23 24.06 20.20
CA VAL A 678 -15.80 24.08 19.83
C VAL A 678 -14.90 24.26 21.06
N SER A 679 -15.39 24.92 22.10
CA SER A 679 -14.65 25.20 23.33
C SER A 679 -14.69 24.07 24.36
N ASP A 680 -15.43 22.99 24.09
CA ASP A 680 -15.47 21.83 24.97
C ASP A 680 -14.23 20.96 24.78
N ALA A 681 -13.28 21.06 25.72
CA ALA A 681 -12.05 20.28 25.71
C ALA A 681 -12.25 18.79 26.03
N THR A 682 -13.44 18.40 26.50
CA THR A 682 -13.78 17.01 26.84
C THR A 682 -14.43 16.26 25.68
N ALA A 683 -14.86 16.98 24.64
CA ALA A 683 -15.47 16.41 23.45
C ALA A 683 -14.41 16.10 22.38
N PHE A 684 -14.39 14.86 21.91
CA PHE A 684 -13.53 14.41 20.82
C PHE A 684 -14.35 13.96 19.62
N TYR A 685 -13.85 14.30 18.43
CA TYR A 685 -14.44 13.97 17.15
C TYR A 685 -13.53 12.99 16.45
N ASN A 686 -14.07 11.82 16.12
CA ASN A 686 -13.36 10.82 15.35
C ASN A 686 -13.44 11.15 13.86
N VAL A 687 -12.29 11.43 13.27
CA VAL A 687 -12.15 11.85 11.88
C VAL A 687 -11.33 10.83 11.11
N SER A 688 -11.90 10.31 10.03
CA SER A 688 -11.26 9.39 9.09
C SER A 688 -10.57 10.20 8.01
N VAL A 689 -9.27 10.01 7.86
CA VAL A 689 -8.40 10.81 6.99
C VAL A 689 -7.41 9.89 6.26
N PRO A 690 -7.03 10.16 5.00
CA PRO A 690 -5.97 9.41 4.37
C PRO A 690 -4.60 9.86 4.89
N LEU A 691 -3.58 8.98 4.85
CA LEU A 691 -2.20 9.33 5.19
C LEU A 691 -1.69 10.58 4.46
N THR A 692 -2.14 10.78 3.22
CA THR A 692 -1.78 11.96 2.42
C THR A 692 -2.16 13.26 3.12
N LEU A 693 -3.31 13.33 3.81
CA LEU A 693 -3.71 14.51 4.58
C LEU A 693 -2.81 14.73 5.80
N LEU A 694 -2.39 13.65 6.46
CA LEU A 694 -1.49 13.72 7.61
C LEU A 694 -0.09 14.21 7.25
N LYS A 695 0.35 13.97 6.00
CA LYS A 695 1.62 14.45 5.45
C LYS A 695 1.58 15.88 4.90
N MET A 696 0.39 16.45 4.66
CA MET A 696 0.27 17.81 4.10
C MET A 696 0.77 18.87 5.09
N ASP A 697 1.68 19.74 4.67
CA ASP A 697 2.26 20.80 5.52
C ASP A 697 1.22 21.70 6.20
N SER A 698 0.14 22.03 5.49
CA SER A 698 -0.97 22.84 5.99
C SER A 698 -1.71 22.18 7.15
N TYR A 699 -1.72 20.84 7.20
CA TYR A 699 -2.56 20.05 8.10
C TYR A 699 -1.80 19.23 9.14
N LYS A 700 -0.53 18.87 8.87
CA LYS A 700 0.25 17.92 9.67
C LYS A 700 0.39 18.28 11.14
N LYS A 701 0.35 19.57 11.49
CA LYS A 701 0.42 20.03 12.89
C LYS A 701 -0.93 20.02 13.62
N LEU A 702 -2.04 20.09 12.88
CA LEU A 702 -3.40 20.14 13.43
C LEU A 702 -4.02 18.75 13.53
N VAL A 703 -3.77 17.93 12.51
CA VAL A 703 -4.32 16.58 12.36
C VAL A 703 -3.31 15.52 12.80
N GLY A 704 -2.02 15.84 12.81
CA GLY A 704 -0.96 14.94 13.23
C GLY A 704 -0.60 15.04 14.71
N ALA A 705 0.03 13.96 15.19
CA ALA A 705 0.64 13.77 16.51
C ALA A 705 -0.29 13.37 17.67
N LEU A 706 -0.53 12.05 17.80
CA LEU A 706 -0.30 11.19 18.98
C LEU A 706 -1.24 9.97 19.02
N ASN A 707 -2.44 10.08 18.43
CA ASN A 707 -3.49 9.05 18.52
C ASN A 707 -4.10 8.65 17.15
N ALA A 708 -3.31 8.69 16.08
CA ALA A 708 -3.76 8.19 14.79
C ALA A 708 -3.81 6.65 14.83
N SER A 709 -4.97 6.08 14.55
CA SER A 709 -5.16 4.63 14.44
C SER A 709 -5.09 4.24 12.97
N PHE A 710 -4.14 3.37 12.62
CA PHE A 710 -3.96 2.83 11.27
C PHE A 710 -5.04 1.79 10.93
N HIS A 711 -5.53 1.83 9.69
CA HIS A 711 -6.47 0.83 9.15
C HIS A 711 -5.91 0.24 7.85
N LEU A 712 -6.00 -1.09 7.73
CA LEU A 712 -5.53 -1.85 6.56
C LEU A 712 -6.54 -1.76 5.39
N VAL A 713 -7.01 -0.56 5.08
CA VAL A 713 -7.87 -0.25 3.93
C VAL A 713 -7.43 1.06 3.30
N THR A 714 -7.24 1.07 1.98
CA THR A 714 -6.89 2.28 1.23
C THR A 714 -8.12 3.06 0.78
N THR A 715 -7.91 4.29 0.34
CA THR A 715 -9.00 5.14 -0.16
C THR A 715 -9.67 4.50 -1.38
N VAL A 716 -8.88 3.96 -2.31
CA VAL A 716 -9.42 3.26 -3.50
C VAL A 716 -10.22 2.03 -3.10
N GLU A 717 -9.71 1.17 -2.21
CA GLU A 717 -10.45 0.00 -1.71
C GLU A 717 -11.77 0.37 -1.04
N ALA A 718 -11.76 1.43 -0.22
CA ALA A 718 -12.96 1.92 0.42
C ALA A 718 -14.02 2.30 -0.62
N VAL A 719 -13.63 3.05 -1.66
CA VAL A 719 -14.52 3.43 -2.76
C VAL A 719 -15.00 2.20 -3.54
N THR A 720 -14.10 1.30 -3.93
CA THR A 720 -14.43 0.07 -4.66
C THR A 720 -15.42 -0.80 -3.90
N SER A 721 -15.16 -1.05 -2.60
CA SER A 721 -16.05 -1.81 -1.72
C SER A 721 -17.40 -1.15 -1.56
N TYR A 722 -17.41 0.18 -1.37
CA TYR A 722 -18.65 0.96 -1.25
C TYR A 722 -19.51 0.83 -2.51
N ILE A 723 -18.92 0.98 -3.69
CA ILE A 723 -19.61 0.86 -4.98
C ILE A 723 -20.14 -0.57 -5.19
N ASN A 724 -19.32 -1.60 -4.90
CA ASN A 724 -19.71 -2.99 -5.07
C ASN A 724 -20.84 -3.41 -4.12
N SER A 725 -20.87 -2.85 -2.91
CA SER A 725 -21.91 -3.13 -1.92
C SER A 725 -23.26 -2.42 -2.21
N THR A 726 -23.26 -1.41 -3.08
CA THR A 726 -24.45 -0.59 -3.37
C THR A 726 -25.07 -0.95 -4.72
N VAL A 727 -26.26 -1.56 -4.68
CA VAL A 727 -27.02 -1.99 -5.87
C VAL A 727 -27.45 -0.80 -6.76
N ILE A 728 -27.61 0.38 -6.17
CA ILE A 728 -27.89 1.65 -6.85
C ILE A 728 -26.99 2.70 -6.20
N LEU A 729 -26.17 3.38 -7.00
CA LEU A 729 -25.30 4.46 -6.53
C LEU A 729 -25.89 5.82 -6.93
N PRO A 730 -26.82 6.42 -6.16
CA PRO A 730 -27.14 7.82 -6.36
C PRO A 730 -25.89 8.63 -6.01
N LEU A 731 -25.40 9.47 -6.93
CA LEU A 731 -24.34 10.41 -6.59
C LEU A 731 -24.76 11.22 -5.36
N PRO A 732 -23.89 11.37 -4.35
CA PRO A 732 -24.22 12.19 -3.20
C PRO A 732 -24.53 13.62 -3.66
N ALA A 733 -25.63 14.18 -3.16
CA ALA A 733 -26.03 15.55 -3.47
C ALA A 733 -24.96 16.56 -3.01
N VAL A 734 -24.78 17.63 -3.77
CA VAL A 734 -23.87 18.75 -3.46
C VAL A 734 -24.64 19.87 -2.76
N GLY A 735 -23.99 20.54 -1.81
CA GLY A 735 -24.52 21.74 -1.12
C GLY A 735 -25.22 21.46 0.21
N GLY A 736 -25.25 20.19 0.64
CA GLY A 736 -25.74 19.82 1.97
C GLY A 736 -24.66 19.91 3.06
N ARG A 737 -23.38 19.76 2.66
CA ARG A 737 -22.23 19.70 3.57
C ARG A 737 -21.61 21.07 3.79
N LEU A 738 -21.49 21.87 2.73
CA LEU A 738 -21.06 23.27 2.81
C LEU A 738 -22.23 24.21 2.52
N VAL A 739 -22.57 25.06 3.49
CA VAL A 739 -23.69 26.00 3.40
C VAL A 739 -23.17 27.44 3.50
N LEU A 740 -23.20 28.17 2.38
CA LEU A 740 -22.88 29.60 2.36
C LEU A 740 -24.04 30.39 2.97
N LEU A 741 -23.76 31.11 4.05
CA LEU A 741 -24.67 32.10 4.60
C LEU A 741 -24.55 33.38 3.79
N GLU A 742 -25.53 33.65 2.94
CA GLU A 742 -25.64 34.96 2.28
C GLU A 742 -25.70 36.06 3.35
N SER A 743 -24.85 37.08 3.22
CA SER A 743 -25.03 38.30 3.98
C SER A 743 -26.39 38.87 3.58
N SER A 744 -27.29 39.09 4.55
CA SER A 744 -28.50 39.85 4.28
C SER A 744 -28.07 41.14 3.58
N PRO A 745 -28.58 41.46 2.38
CA PRO A 745 -28.24 42.71 1.74
C PRO A 745 -28.62 43.83 2.71
N VAL A 746 -27.67 44.72 3.01
CA VAL A 746 -28.00 45.99 3.63
C VAL A 746 -28.99 46.65 2.67
N LEU A 747 -30.27 46.65 3.03
CA LEU A 747 -31.29 47.34 2.25
C LEU A 747 -30.81 48.80 2.11
N PRO A 748 -30.61 49.31 0.88
CA PRO A 748 -30.43 50.74 0.72
C PRO A 748 -31.69 51.45 1.27
N PRO A 749 -31.57 52.67 1.79
CA PRO A 749 -32.71 53.40 2.31
C PRO A 749 -33.81 53.46 1.26
N LEU A 750 -35.03 53.10 1.66
CA LEU A 750 -36.23 53.11 0.83
C LEU A 750 -36.34 54.46 0.12
N VAL A 751 -36.02 54.49 -1.18
CA VAL A 751 -36.42 55.58 -2.05
C VAL A 751 -37.91 55.38 -2.34
N PRO A 752 -38.80 56.33 -1.99
CA PRO A 752 -40.21 56.17 -2.29
C PRO A 752 -40.41 56.24 -3.81
N CYS A 753 -40.75 55.10 -4.41
CA CYS A 753 -41.15 55.06 -5.81
C CYS A 753 -42.46 55.84 -5.99
N LYS A 754 -42.40 56.83 -6.86
CA LYS A 754 -43.54 57.65 -7.31
C LYS A 754 -44.54 56.78 -8.08
N ASP A 755 -45.82 57.03 -7.86
CA ASP A 755 -47.00 56.33 -8.38
C ASP A 755 -46.86 55.68 -9.77
N HIS A 756 -46.94 54.34 -9.81
CA HIS A 756 -47.20 53.53 -11.01
C HIS A 756 -48.56 52.82 -10.96
N THR A 757 -49.54 53.45 -10.29
CA THR A 757 -50.93 52.97 -10.20
C THR A 757 -51.57 52.87 -11.59
N ALA A 758 -51.26 53.79 -12.51
CA ALA A 758 -51.82 53.76 -13.88
C ALA A 758 -51.33 52.55 -14.69
N THR A 759 -50.05 52.19 -14.60
CA THR A 759 -49.47 51.06 -15.35
C THR A 759 -50.02 49.72 -14.87
N ILE A 760 -50.19 49.58 -13.55
CA ILE A 760 -50.77 48.38 -12.94
C ILE A 760 -52.23 48.21 -13.38
N VAL A 761 -53.03 49.27 -13.36
CA VAL A 761 -54.44 49.21 -13.81
C VAL A 761 -54.56 48.82 -15.28
N ILE A 762 -53.71 49.39 -16.15
CA ILE A 762 -53.73 49.07 -17.59
C ILE A 762 -53.37 47.60 -17.85
N VAL A 763 -52.31 47.10 -17.22
CA VAL A 763 -51.89 45.69 -17.36
C VAL A 763 -52.97 44.74 -16.83
N THR A 764 -53.61 45.09 -15.71
CA THR A 764 -54.67 44.27 -15.12
C THR A 764 -55.92 44.21 -16.02
N LEU A 765 -56.28 45.32 -16.66
CA LEU A 765 -57.41 45.38 -17.61
C LEU A 765 -57.14 44.58 -18.89
N ILE A 766 -55.91 44.61 -19.41
CA ILE A 766 -55.52 43.83 -20.60
C ILE A 766 -55.58 42.33 -20.31
N VAL A 767 -55.08 41.90 -19.14
CA VAL A 767 -55.15 40.49 -18.72
C VAL A 767 -56.60 40.05 -18.52
N ALA A 768 -57.44 40.89 -17.91
CA ALA A 768 -58.86 40.59 -17.73
C ALA A 768 -59.59 40.44 -19.09
N ALA A 769 -59.31 41.30 -20.07
CA ALA A 769 -59.92 41.22 -21.41
C ALA A 769 -59.52 39.94 -22.16
N LEU A 770 -58.25 39.52 -22.05
CA LEU A 770 -57.77 38.28 -22.66
C LEU A 770 -58.41 37.04 -22.03
N VAL A 771 -58.59 37.03 -20.71
CA VAL A 771 -59.27 35.93 -20.00
C VAL A 771 -60.74 35.84 -20.41
N VAL A 772 -61.45 36.97 -20.48
CA VAL A 772 -62.86 37.00 -20.93
C VAL A 772 -62.98 36.51 -22.38
N GLY A 773 -62.06 36.90 -23.27
CA GLY A 773 -62.02 36.42 -24.65
C GLY A 773 -61.82 34.91 -24.76
N LEU A 774 -60.93 34.34 -23.94
CA LEU A 774 -60.66 32.90 -23.87
C LEU A 774 -61.88 32.12 -23.37
N VAL A 775 -62.53 32.60 -22.30
CA VAL A 775 -63.73 31.97 -21.74
C VAL A 775 -64.89 32.02 -22.73
N TYR A 776 -65.08 33.15 -23.42
CA TYR A 776 -66.09 33.29 -24.47
C TYR A 776 -65.82 32.39 -25.67
N GLY A 777 -64.55 32.25 -26.09
CA GLY A 777 -64.14 31.32 -27.14
C GLY A 777 -64.42 29.86 -26.80
N ILE A 778 -64.12 29.44 -25.56
CA ILE A 778 -64.40 28.08 -25.07
C ILE A 778 -65.91 27.82 -24.98
N TRP A 779 -66.69 28.80 -24.50
CA TRP A 779 -68.14 28.70 -24.42
C TRP A 779 -68.80 28.61 -25.80
N ARG A 780 -68.38 29.47 -26.75
CA ARG A 780 -68.87 29.47 -28.13
C ARG A 780 -68.49 28.19 -28.88
N TRP A 781 -67.29 27.65 -28.64
CA TRP A 781 -66.86 26.37 -29.22
C TRP A 781 -67.67 25.18 -28.67
N ARG A 782 -68.02 25.19 -27.37
CA ARG A 782 -68.93 24.20 -26.78
C ARG A 782 -70.35 24.30 -27.34
N SER A 783 -70.87 25.50 -27.57
CA SER A 783 -72.20 25.73 -28.14
C SER A 783 -72.30 25.35 -29.62
N ILE A 784 -71.22 25.52 -30.39
CA ILE A 784 -71.17 25.08 -31.80
C ILE A 784 -71.09 23.55 -31.88
N ARG A 785 -70.35 22.90 -30.97
CA ARG A 785 -70.19 21.45 -30.91
C ARG A 785 -71.50 20.71 -30.56
N SER A 786 -72.38 21.32 -29.76
CA SER A 786 -73.67 20.71 -29.40
C SER A 786 -74.72 20.74 -30.52
N HIS A 787 -74.49 21.50 -31.60
CA HIS A 787 -75.44 21.63 -32.72
C HIS A 787 -74.99 20.94 -34.02
N LEU A 788 -73.75 20.44 -34.11
CA LEU A 788 -73.19 19.88 -35.35
C LEU A 788 -72.99 18.34 -35.37
N LEU A 789 -73.37 17.60 -34.33
CA LEU A 789 -73.23 16.13 -34.30
C LEU A 789 -74.39 15.44 -33.54
N PRO A 790 -75.54 15.18 -34.19
CA PRO A 790 -76.46 14.15 -33.74
C PRO A 790 -76.06 12.82 -34.39
N GLY A 791 -75.62 11.87 -33.57
CA GLY A 791 -75.46 10.47 -33.96
C GLY A 791 -74.04 10.05 -34.28
N TYR A 792 -73.41 9.32 -33.36
CA TYR A 792 -72.92 7.96 -33.58
C TYR A 792 -72.37 7.43 -32.25
N ILE A 793 -73.21 6.63 -31.59
CA ILE A 793 -72.83 5.71 -30.51
C ILE A 793 -72.66 4.34 -31.19
N ASN A 794 -71.45 3.78 -31.16
CA ASN A 794 -71.12 2.35 -31.02
C ASN A 794 -69.69 2.08 -31.53
N PHE A 795 -68.70 2.18 -30.63
CA PHE A 795 -67.81 1.09 -30.21
C PHE A 795 -66.88 1.56 -29.10
#